data_AF-A0A8J1VMR5-F1
#
_entry.id   AF-A0A8J1VMR5-F1
#
_cell.length_a   1.000
_cell.length_b   1.000
_cell.length_c   1.000
_cell.angle_alpha   90.00
_cell.angle_beta   90.00
_cell.angle_gamma   90.00
#
_symmetry.space_group_name_H-M   'P 1'
#
loop_
_entity.id
_entity.type
_entity.pdbx_description
1 polymer ?
#
loop_
_entity_poly.entity_id
_entity_poly.type
_entity_poly.pdbx_seq_one_letter_code
_entity_poly.pdbx_strand_id
1 'polypeptide(L)'
;MSPADLSIVNTLPVGQSFLWHRHLVVYEDTCETTSPVEEYARAINGPARVVCLRQSSTKLYFTAIHPTAAATAEDLEKGTTRQWLEEYFQLRTYSNLTAMYTEWRRRDPELFGMTELDGRAIGVRLLRQDPWECLIAFITSTNNHIPRITSLMHRFAKHFSPPVLTLEDPDTLTSTTYHAFPSSHLLPLVLDPVLREMGFGYRAAFIESSVETLRAAFGRDPGQVEAGLYQWRTGEIEQVRTKLLELKGIGRKVADCVMLMCLDRVTAIAARHPSFPFRLRNKPMSKQLYDEIQSFLLDKWGPHGGWCQAVMFAADLPVATTSPKKAKYVVKQELSSASPVSAVLETPNQERPVMLLDSSQVLATTWSAVSAAISVILVLAYGYAARSFKLLSQEGENNTSKLSVTVFLPCLLFAEIGPLATWTNIKEYWIIIVYSVLFQFISWLFGVIGVGMFKMPQWIVPCMVFNNATSLPLLLLTSLGKNGTLVPLITRDGDTLDRVLGRGKVYILINALVCNLARFTFDLMKSHPLQIPHPWTHSETPHASLADEIKDAMPSQSAQPAQVVTTSYPDVEPYPSEETALLRAKHEVWRGWRFLQIVRQSTAGFLNPPMIGGIAAIVVGVVPFLHSWLFDQDAVLSPFTQSISNLGDLYAVLQMFVLGAHLKSKKGSRPPVLPLIYVFVYRFAIMPLVSTSVVFGVRKGFGSSILNDPVLDFTMAIAPVGPPALTLAAVCISPPDLDIRLITHPKIVEMSDSSEETETAVAQTIVISYLLAPLVSLSVTGALSVVGGLYK
;
A
#
# COMPACT_ATOMS: atom_id res chain seq x y z
N MET A 1 33.12 25.74 -22.90
CA MET A 1 33.37 24.94 -21.69
C MET A 1 33.46 23.50 -22.14
N SER A 2 34.59 22.86 -21.83
CA SER A 2 34.82 21.46 -22.21
C SER A 2 33.89 20.53 -21.41
N PRO A 3 33.44 19.39 -21.98
CA PRO A 3 32.76 18.33 -21.23
C PRO A 3 33.53 17.85 -19.99
N ALA A 4 34.85 18.01 -19.96
CA ALA A 4 35.67 17.70 -18.78
C ALA A 4 35.38 18.63 -17.58
N ASP A 5 35.00 19.88 -17.83
CA ASP A 5 34.70 20.87 -16.78
C ASP A 5 33.22 20.87 -16.36
N LEU A 6 32.34 20.51 -17.30
CA LEU A 6 30.90 20.33 -17.11
C LEU A 6 30.36 19.46 -18.25
N SER A 7 29.79 18.31 -17.92
CA SER A 7 29.01 17.48 -18.85
C SER A 7 27.54 17.57 -18.46
N ILE A 8 26.71 18.20 -19.32
CA ILE A 8 25.28 18.37 -19.02
C ILE A 8 24.55 17.02 -19.00
N VAL A 9 24.98 16.07 -19.83
CA VAL A 9 24.42 14.70 -19.91
C VAL A 9 24.76 13.88 -18.66
N ASN A 10 25.89 14.17 -18.01
CA ASN A 10 26.29 13.50 -16.77
C ASN A 10 25.89 14.26 -15.51
N THR A 11 25.43 15.51 -15.63
CA THR A 11 25.07 16.36 -14.49
C THR A 11 23.55 16.50 -14.30
N LEU A 12 22.79 16.67 -15.39
CA LEU A 12 21.35 16.98 -15.30
C LEU A 12 20.47 15.75 -15.00
N PRO A 13 20.63 14.58 -15.68
CA PRO A 13 19.74 13.45 -15.47
C PRO A 13 20.16 12.49 -14.34
N VAL A 14 21.09 12.89 -13.46
CA VAL A 14 21.67 12.02 -12.42
C VAL A 14 21.03 12.20 -11.04
N GLY A 15 19.75 12.58 -11.00
CA GLY A 15 18.99 12.65 -9.75
C GLY A 15 19.36 13.80 -8.81
N GLN A 16 20.07 14.81 -9.32
CA GLN A 16 20.25 16.09 -8.61
C GLN A 16 19.03 16.98 -8.84
N SER A 17 18.71 17.27 -10.11
CA SER A 17 17.54 18.05 -10.53
C SER A 17 16.58 17.18 -11.34
N PHE A 18 15.29 17.54 -11.33
CA PHE A 18 14.21 16.70 -11.87
C PHE A 18 13.29 17.44 -12.85
N LEU A 19 13.61 18.69 -13.21
CA LEU A 19 12.75 19.54 -14.07
C LEU A 19 13.37 19.86 -15.44
N TRP A 20 14.51 19.24 -15.78
CA TRP A 20 15.08 19.34 -17.11
C TRP A 20 14.40 18.34 -18.05
N HIS A 21 13.76 18.85 -19.10
CA HIS A 21 13.31 18.08 -20.24
C HIS A 21 14.52 17.75 -21.13
N ARG A 22 14.55 16.53 -21.68
CA ARG A 22 15.60 16.09 -22.60
C ARG A 22 14.96 15.88 -23.97
N HIS A 23 15.47 16.59 -24.97
CA HIS A 23 15.07 16.50 -26.38
C HIS A 23 16.24 15.96 -27.19
N LEU A 24 15.94 15.11 -28.17
CA LEU A 24 16.93 14.64 -29.14
C LEU A 24 16.94 15.62 -30.31
N VAL A 25 18.12 16.03 -30.76
CA VAL A 25 18.28 16.94 -31.89
C VAL A 25 18.65 16.12 -33.12
N VAL A 26 17.90 16.28 -34.21
CA VAL A 26 18.16 15.61 -35.49
C VAL A 26 18.75 16.63 -36.45
N TYR A 27 19.91 16.31 -37.03
CA TYR A 27 20.53 17.14 -38.08
C TYR A 27 20.26 16.51 -39.44
N GLU A 28 19.76 17.29 -40.41
CA GLU A 28 19.50 16.82 -41.78
C GLU A 28 20.79 16.51 -42.56
N ASP A 29 21.90 17.20 -42.28
CA ASP A 29 23.20 16.99 -42.93
C ASP A 29 24.27 16.46 -41.95
N THR A 30 24.53 15.17 -42.00
CA THR A 30 25.58 14.50 -41.21
C THR A 30 26.96 14.67 -41.85
N CYS A 31 27.69 15.73 -41.50
CA CYS A 31 29.14 15.80 -41.78
C CYS A 31 30.00 16.23 -40.58
N GLU A 32 29.41 16.74 -39.48
CA GLU A 32 30.18 17.16 -38.31
C GLU A 32 29.83 16.31 -37.06
N THR A 33 30.76 15.42 -36.67
CA THR A 33 30.72 14.64 -35.42
C THR A 33 30.79 15.51 -34.14
N THR A 34 30.88 16.82 -34.28
CA THR A 34 30.97 17.81 -33.20
C THR A 34 29.64 18.47 -32.84
N SER A 35 28.57 18.21 -33.58
CA SER A 35 27.27 18.86 -33.34
C SER A 35 26.53 18.28 -32.13
N PRO A 36 25.87 19.11 -31.30
CA PRO A 36 25.12 18.65 -30.12
C PRO A 36 23.95 17.72 -30.44
N VAL A 37 23.97 16.48 -29.96
CA VAL A 37 22.90 15.48 -30.24
C VAL A 37 21.67 15.65 -29.32
N GLU A 38 21.81 16.40 -28.23
CA GLU A 38 20.76 16.55 -27.21
C GLU A 38 20.60 18.01 -26.79
N GLU A 39 19.35 18.38 -26.49
CA GLU A 39 18.98 19.63 -25.85
C GLU A 39 18.32 19.35 -24.50
N TYR A 40 18.76 20.09 -23.48
CA TYR A 40 18.12 20.09 -22.17
C TYR A 40 17.41 21.42 -21.93
N ALA A 41 16.11 21.38 -21.68
CA ALA A 41 15.28 22.57 -21.52
C ALA A 41 14.55 22.58 -20.16
N ARG A 42 14.50 23.73 -19.48
CA ARG A 42 13.64 23.93 -18.30
C ARG A 42 13.08 25.33 -18.22
N ALA A 43 11.90 25.46 -17.61
CA ALA A 43 11.38 26.74 -17.18
C ALA A 43 11.98 27.15 -15.81
N ILE A 44 12.22 28.45 -15.65
CA ILE A 44 12.64 29.07 -14.39
C ILE A 44 11.86 30.36 -14.14
N ASN A 45 11.64 30.64 -12.86
CA ASN A 45 11.03 31.89 -12.38
C ASN A 45 12.12 32.82 -11.85
N GLY A 46 12.01 34.12 -12.15
CA GLY A 46 12.96 35.18 -11.80
C GLY A 46 14.01 35.51 -12.88
N PRO A 47 13.67 36.29 -13.93
CA PRO A 47 12.38 36.48 -14.60
C PRO A 47 11.89 35.20 -15.30
N ALA A 48 10.60 35.12 -15.66
CA ALA A 48 10.01 33.94 -16.29
C ALA A 48 10.61 33.69 -17.70
N ARG A 49 11.22 32.51 -17.89
CA ARG A 49 11.85 32.10 -19.17
C ARG A 49 12.04 30.59 -19.27
N VAL A 50 12.23 30.09 -20.48
CA VAL A 50 12.69 28.72 -20.75
C VAL A 50 14.15 28.78 -21.17
N VAL A 51 15.02 28.08 -20.43
CA VAL A 51 16.45 27.96 -20.73
C VAL A 51 16.70 26.64 -21.43
N CYS A 52 17.27 26.68 -22.63
CA CYS A 52 17.68 25.52 -23.40
C CYS A 52 19.21 25.43 -23.45
N LEU A 53 19.75 24.24 -23.23
CA LEU A 53 21.17 23.94 -23.19
C LEU A 53 21.52 22.88 -24.22
N ARG A 54 22.55 23.12 -25.01
CA ARG A 54 23.14 22.15 -25.93
C ARG A 54 24.64 22.10 -25.70
N GLN A 55 25.25 20.93 -25.84
CA GLN A 55 26.69 20.79 -25.61
C GLN A 55 27.35 20.04 -26.78
N SER A 56 28.41 20.64 -27.33
CA SER A 56 29.35 19.98 -28.23
C SER A 56 30.55 19.44 -27.46
N SER A 57 31.48 18.80 -28.16
CA SER A 57 32.75 18.34 -27.58
C SER A 57 33.63 19.46 -27.02
N THR A 58 33.36 20.73 -27.35
CA THR A 58 34.22 21.87 -26.95
C THR A 58 33.46 23.03 -26.30
N LYS A 59 32.15 23.16 -26.55
CA LYS A 59 31.36 24.32 -26.15
C LYS A 59 30.03 23.91 -25.51
N LEU A 60 29.61 24.70 -24.53
CA LEU A 60 28.26 24.69 -24.00
C LEU A 60 27.54 25.89 -24.62
N TYR A 61 26.42 25.63 -25.26
CA TYR A 61 25.52 26.61 -25.82
C TYR A 61 24.30 26.72 -24.91
N PHE A 62 23.84 27.95 -24.70
CA PHE A 62 22.59 28.20 -24.01
C PHE A 62 21.77 29.23 -24.78
N THR A 63 20.46 29.11 -24.69
CA THR A 63 19.53 30.15 -25.12
C THR A 63 18.45 30.31 -24.05
N ALA A 64 17.90 31.52 -23.92
CA ALA A 64 16.77 31.79 -23.06
C ALA A 64 15.65 32.40 -23.88
N ILE A 65 14.48 31.75 -23.82
CA ILE A 65 13.28 32.18 -24.51
C ILE A 65 12.35 32.80 -23.48
N HIS A 66 11.95 34.04 -23.73
CA HIS A 66 11.14 34.83 -22.82
C HIS A 66 9.71 35.01 -23.36
N PRO A 67 8.70 35.15 -22.49
CA PRO A 67 7.32 35.40 -22.91
C PRO A 67 7.09 36.73 -23.64
N THR A 68 7.97 37.72 -23.45
CA THR A 68 7.83 39.05 -24.05
C THR A 68 9.17 39.57 -24.58
N ALA A 69 9.12 40.41 -25.62
CA ALA A 69 10.31 41.03 -26.20
C ALA A 69 11.03 41.97 -25.22
N ALA A 70 10.29 42.63 -24.32
CA ALA A 70 10.85 43.47 -23.27
C ALA A 70 11.70 42.66 -22.28
N ALA A 71 11.21 41.49 -21.85
CA ALA A 71 11.98 40.59 -20.98
C ALA A 71 13.24 40.05 -21.68
N THR A 72 13.18 39.79 -23.00
CA THR A 72 14.36 39.43 -23.79
C THR A 72 15.41 40.54 -23.80
N ALA A 73 14.99 41.79 -24.02
CA ALA A 73 15.89 42.94 -24.03
C ALA A 73 16.55 43.17 -22.65
N GLU A 74 15.78 43.03 -21.58
CA GLU A 74 16.30 43.15 -20.21
C GLU A 74 17.33 42.07 -19.87
N ASP A 75 17.09 40.82 -20.27
CA ASP A 75 18.06 39.73 -20.06
C ASP A 75 19.33 39.92 -20.89
N LEU A 76 19.23 40.45 -22.11
CA LEU A 76 20.38 40.78 -22.94
C LEU A 76 21.24 41.90 -22.34
N GLU A 77 20.60 42.89 -21.70
CA GLU A 77 21.31 43.99 -21.03
C GLU A 77 21.96 43.54 -19.71
N LYS A 78 21.20 42.87 -18.84
CA LYS A 78 21.64 42.50 -17.49
C LYS A 78 22.40 41.17 -17.42
N GLY A 79 22.23 40.31 -18.42
CA GLY A 79 22.83 38.97 -18.46
C GLY A 79 22.32 38.01 -17.38
N THR A 80 21.05 38.12 -16.98
CA THR A 80 20.50 37.38 -15.83
C THR A 80 20.50 35.86 -16.04
N THR A 81 20.25 35.38 -17.26
CA THR A 81 20.35 33.95 -17.62
C THR A 81 21.76 33.44 -17.44
N ARG A 82 22.76 34.20 -17.91
CA ARG A 82 24.15 33.79 -17.81
C ARG A 82 24.60 33.73 -16.35
N GLN A 83 24.25 34.74 -15.55
CA GLN A 83 24.56 34.77 -14.11
C GLN A 83 23.92 33.57 -13.40
N TRP A 84 22.64 33.29 -13.68
CA TRP A 84 21.95 32.14 -13.11
C TRP A 84 22.62 30.81 -13.49
N LEU A 85 23.02 30.61 -14.75
CA LEU A 85 23.74 29.41 -15.18
C LEU A 85 25.09 29.26 -14.48
N GLU A 86 25.84 30.35 -14.37
CA GLU A 86 27.15 30.37 -13.70
C GLU A 86 27.03 30.04 -12.20
N GLU A 87 25.95 30.45 -11.54
CA GLU A 87 25.66 30.08 -10.16
C GLU A 87 25.11 28.65 -10.02
N TYR A 88 24.13 28.28 -10.85
CA TYR A 88 23.45 26.99 -10.82
C TYR A 88 24.40 25.82 -11.04
N PHE A 89 25.35 25.99 -11.97
CA PHE A 89 26.43 25.04 -12.19
C PHE A 89 27.68 25.33 -11.35
N GLN A 90 27.69 26.35 -10.49
CA GLN A 90 28.83 26.73 -9.64
C GLN A 90 30.15 26.99 -10.39
N LEU A 91 30.07 27.62 -11.57
CA LEU A 91 31.19 27.84 -12.48
C LEU A 91 32.16 28.94 -12.01
N ARG A 92 31.67 29.91 -11.23
CA ARG A 92 32.49 30.99 -10.67
C ARG A 92 33.22 30.57 -9.40
N THR A 93 32.49 30.03 -8.43
CA THR A 93 33.03 29.64 -7.12
C THR A 93 34.05 28.52 -7.24
N TYR A 94 33.76 27.55 -8.11
CA TYR A 94 34.62 26.39 -8.35
C TYR A 94 34.96 26.36 -9.82
N SER A 95 35.95 27.12 -10.27
CA SER A 95 36.27 27.22 -11.70
C SER A 95 37.03 26.02 -12.27
N ASN A 96 37.74 25.26 -11.43
CA ASN A 96 38.61 24.17 -11.87
C ASN A 96 38.16 22.81 -11.32
N LEU A 97 37.24 22.15 -12.04
CA LEU A 97 36.78 20.80 -11.69
C LEU A 97 37.90 19.76 -11.81
N THR A 98 38.78 19.93 -12.79
CA THR A 98 39.93 19.04 -13.02
C THR A 98 40.86 18.96 -11.80
N ALA A 99 41.08 20.09 -11.11
CA ALA A 99 41.86 20.11 -9.86
C ALA A 99 41.19 19.30 -8.74
N MET A 100 39.84 19.34 -8.66
CA MET A 100 39.09 18.55 -7.69
C MET A 100 39.20 17.05 -7.98
N TYR A 101 39.07 16.64 -9.25
CA TYR A 101 39.27 15.25 -9.67
C TYR A 101 40.69 14.77 -9.38
N THR A 102 41.70 15.60 -9.66
CA THR A 102 43.10 15.29 -9.36
C THR A 102 43.33 15.06 -7.87
N GLU A 103 42.72 15.90 -7.02
CA GLU A 103 42.83 15.75 -5.56
C GLU A 103 42.09 14.51 -5.05
N TRP A 104 40.88 14.22 -5.56
CA TRP A 104 40.14 13.01 -5.19
C TRP A 104 40.86 11.74 -5.63
N ARG A 105 41.41 11.70 -6.85
CA ARG A 105 42.27 10.62 -7.36
C ARG A 105 43.50 10.42 -6.47
N ARG A 106 44.14 11.51 -6.04
CA ARG A 106 45.31 11.44 -5.16
C ARG A 106 44.96 10.88 -3.77
N ARG A 107 43.80 11.25 -3.24
CA ARG A 107 43.34 10.84 -1.90
C ARG A 107 42.74 9.43 -1.87
N ASP A 108 42.10 9.01 -2.95
CA ASP A 108 41.40 7.73 -3.07
C ASP A 108 41.66 7.07 -4.45
N PRO A 109 42.92 6.67 -4.72
CA PRO A 109 43.32 6.15 -6.03
C PRO A 109 42.67 4.81 -6.38
N GLU A 110 42.28 4.02 -5.37
CA GLU A 110 41.70 2.69 -5.58
C GLU A 110 40.24 2.76 -6.00
N LEU A 111 39.43 3.60 -5.34
CA LEU A 111 38.01 3.72 -5.65
C LEU A 111 37.78 4.85 -6.67
N PHE A 112 38.08 6.10 -6.30
CA PHE A 112 37.83 7.23 -7.20
C PHE A 112 38.66 7.15 -8.48
N GLY A 113 39.93 6.73 -8.37
CA GLY A 113 40.82 6.58 -9.53
C GLY A 113 40.33 5.55 -10.56
N MET A 114 39.56 4.56 -10.13
CA MET A 114 38.88 3.64 -11.06
C MET A 114 37.57 4.24 -11.58
N THR A 115 36.78 4.88 -10.72
CA THR A 115 35.47 5.42 -11.09
C THR A 115 35.55 6.56 -12.11
N GLU A 116 36.57 7.41 -12.04
CA GLU A 116 36.73 8.53 -12.99
C GLU A 116 37.01 8.08 -14.44
N LEU A 117 37.37 6.81 -14.65
CA LEU A 117 37.53 6.23 -15.99
C LEU A 117 36.18 5.95 -16.65
N ASP A 118 35.08 5.92 -15.88
CA ASP A 118 33.73 5.79 -16.42
C ASP A 118 33.33 7.08 -17.13
N GLY A 119 32.81 6.96 -18.36
CA GLY A 119 32.33 8.09 -19.14
C GLY A 119 31.23 8.90 -18.45
N ARG A 120 30.46 8.30 -17.53
CA ARG A 120 29.44 8.97 -16.70
C ARG A 120 30.03 9.78 -15.56
N ALA A 121 31.25 9.50 -15.14
CA ALA A 121 31.95 10.27 -14.13
C ALA A 121 32.56 11.56 -14.70
N ILE A 122 32.67 11.72 -16.02
CA ILE A 122 33.31 12.89 -16.63
C ILE A 122 32.44 14.14 -16.47
N GLY A 123 33.04 15.21 -15.95
CA GLY A 123 32.44 16.56 -15.92
C GLY A 123 31.22 16.70 -15.02
N VAL A 124 31.08 15.85 -14.00
CA VAL A 124 29.90 15.88 -13.12
C VAL A 124 30.00 17.03 -12.12
N ARG A 125 29.10 17.99 -12.24
CA ARG A 125 29.00 19.11 -11.30
C ARG A 125 27.89 18.91 -10.27
N LEU A 126 28.09 19.49 -9.09
CA LEU A 126 27.08 19.58 -8.05
C LEU A 126 26.26 20.84 -8.32
N LEU A 127 24.97 20.68 -8.55
CA LEU A 127 24.07 21.79 -8.82
C LEU A 127 23.81 22.59 -7.55
N ARG A 128 23.71 23.91 -7.68
CA ARG A 128 23.29 24.81 -6.61
C ARG A 128 21.82 25.19 -6.83
N GLN A 129 20.94 24.32 -6.35
CA GLN A 129 19.50 24.40 -6.62
C GLN A 129 18.79 25.44 -5.76
N ASP A 130 17.58 25.82 -6.19
CA ASP A 130 16.65 26.57 -5.36
C ASP A 130 16.27 25.73 -4.12
N PRO A 131 16.38 26.28 -2.89
CA PRO A 131 16.12 25.51 -1.67
C PRO A 131 14.71 24.92 -1.58
N TRP A 132 13.72 25.65 -2.08
CA TRP A 132 12.32 25.24 -2.03
C TRP A 132 12.02 24.10 -3.01
N GLU A 133 12.46 24.22 -4.27
CA GLU A 133 12.38 23.16 -5.28
C GLU A 133 13.12 21.89 -4.82
N CYS A 134 14.34 22.06 -4.32
CA CYS A 134 15.19 20.97 -3.85
C CYS A 134 14.53 20.21 -2.68
N LEU A 135 13.98 20.94 -1.70
CA LEU A 135 13.31 20.33 -0.54
C LEU A 135 12.15 19.42 -0.95
N ILE A 136 11.25 19.92 -1.79
CA ILE A 136 10.09 19.14 -2.26
C ILE A 136 10.52 17.94 -3.11
N ALA A 137 11.52 18.12 -3.97
CA ALA A 137 12.09 17.03 -4.76
C ALA A 137 12.66 15.92 -3.88
N PHE A 138 13.40 16.26 -2.83
CA PHE A 138 14.04 15.27 -1.96
C PHE A 138 13.06 14.60 -0.99
N ILE A 139 12.01 15.27 -0.52
CA ILE A 139 10.89 14.60 0.15
C ILE A 139 10.26 13.56 -0.79
N THR A 140 10.05 13.92 -2.06
CA THR A 140 9.49 13.06 -3.10
C THR A 140 10.40 11.86 -3.45
N SER A 141 11.71 11.98 -3.21
CA SER A 141 12.71 10.95 -3.51
C SER A 141 12.72 9.77 -2.53
N THR A 142 12.10 9.91 -1.35
CA THR A 142 12.11 8.88 -0.30
C THR A 142 11.52 7.56 -0.80
N ASN A 143 12.31 6.48 -0.77
CA ASN A 143 11.94 5.16 -1.31
C ASN A 143 11.32 5.26 -2.73
N ASN A 144 12.02 5.92 -3.64
CA ASN A 144 11.57 6.20 -5.00
C ASN A 144 12.74 6.11 -6.01
N HIS A 145 12.46 6.16 -7.31
CA HIS A 145 13.49 6.09 -8.37
C HIS A 145 13.40 7.28 -9.34
N ILE A 146 14.53 7.67 -9.94
CA ILE A 146 14.70 8.92 -10.70
C ILE A 146 13.57 9.15 -11.73
N PRO A 147 13.24 8.22 -12.64
CA PRO A 147 12.17 8.44 -13.63
C PRO A 147 10.81 8.81 -13.03
N ARG A 148 10.44 8.19 -11.90
CA ARG A 148 9.15 8.46 -11.24
C ARG A 148 9.19 9.80 -10.49
N ILE A 149 10.32 10.14 -9.87
CA ILE A 149 10.51 11.45 -9.22
C ILE A 149 10.38 12.56 -10.27
N THR A 150 11.12 12.46 -11.39
CA THR A 150 11.01 13.39 -12.53
C THR A 150 9.57 13.57 -12.99
N SER A 151 8.84 12.48 -13.21
CA SER A 151 7.42 12.55 -13.61
C SER A 151 6.52 13.22 -12.57
N LEU A 152 6.77 13.00 -11.28
CA LEU A 152 6.02 13.63 -10.19
C LEU A 152 6.31 15.14 -10.12
N MET A 153 7.58 15.54 -10.24
CA MET A 153 7.99 16.94 -10.21
C MET A 153 7.43 17.75 -11.39
N HIS A 154 7.45 17.20 -12.61
CA HIS A 154 6.80 17.85 -13.76
C HIS A 154 5.28 17.98 -13.57
N ARG A 155 4.61 16.98 -13.00
CA ARG A 155 3.16 17.05 -12.72
C ARG A 155 2.85 18.10 -11.65
N PHE A 156 3.68 18.19 -10.61
CA PHE A 156 3.56 19.21 -9.57
C PHE A 156 3.71 20.62 -10.16
N ALA A 157 4.75 20.86 -10.96
CA ALA A 157 4.94 22.14 -11.64
C ALA A 157 3.77 22.47 -12.58
N LYS A 158 3.32 21.51 -13.39
CA LYS A 158 2.20 21.69 -14.32
C LYS A 158 0.89 22.02 -13.60
N HIS A 159 0.64 21.43 -12.44
CA HIS A 159 -0.62 21.59 -11.73
C HIS A 159 -0.69 22.91 -10.94
N PHE A 160 0.41 23.34 -10.32
CA PHE A 160 0.41 24.52 -9.44
C PHE A 160 1.02 25.79 -10.07
N SER A 161 1.62 25.70 -11.26
CA SER A 161 2.18 26.87 -11.95
C SER A 161 1.49 27.10 -13.29
N PRO A 162 1.23 28.37 -13.65
CA PRO A 162 0.83 28.70 -15.02
C PRO A 162 1.93 28.28 -16.02
N PRO A 163 1.56 28.00 -17.29
CA PRO A 163 2.54 27.74 -18.32
C PRO A 163 3.40 28.98 -18.55
N VAL A 164 4.71 28.79 -18.67
CA VAL A 164 5.67 29.86 -19.01
C VAL A 164 5.67 30.05 -20.52
N LEU A 165 5.91 28.98 -21.27
CA LEU A 165 5.95 28.95 -22.73
C LEU A 165 5.59 27.56 -23.25
N THR A 166 5.03 27.50 -24.46
CA THR A 166 4.93 26.28 -25.25
C THR A 166 5.86 26.42 -26.45
N LEU A 167 6.81 25.51 -26.59
CA LEU A 167 7.76 25.48 -27.70
C LEU A 167 7.47 24.26 -28.56
N GLU A 168 7.48 24.46 -29.87
CA GLU A 168 7.42 23.37 -30.84
C GLU A 168 8.82 22.78 -31.03
N ASP A 169 8.89 21.45 -31.04
CA ASP A 169 10.08 20.70 -31.41
C ASP A 169 10.17 20.70 -32.95
N PRO A 170 11.19 21.35 -33.54
CA PRO A 170 11.34 21.44 -34.99
C PRO A 170 11.44 20.08 -35.67
N ASP A 171 11.97 19.07 -34.96
CA ASP A 171 12.35 17.77 -35.54
C ASP A 171 11.26 16.72 -35.32
N THR A 172 10.44 16.85 -34.28
CA THR A 172 9.42 15.85 -33.92
C THR A 172 7.98 16.31 -34.12
N LEU A 173 7.74 17.57 -34.51
CA LEU A 173 6.41 18.19 -34.63
C LEU A 173 5.58 18.09 -33.33
N THR A 174 6.23 17.86 -32.19
CA THR A 174 5.57 17.81 -30.88
C THR A 174 5.75 19.14 -30.16
N SER A 175 4.73 19.62 -29.46
CA SER A 175 4.84 20.81 -28.63
C SER A 175 5.03 20.44 -27.17
N THR A 176 5.97 21.12 -26.51
CA THR A 176 6.23 20.96 -25.07
C THR A 176 5.88 22.25 -24.35
N THR A 177 4.93 22.16 -23.42
CA THR A 177 4.59 23.26 -22.51
C THR A 177 5.43 23.18 -21.26
N TYR A 178 6.19 24.25 -21.00
CA TYR A 178 7.09 24.37 -19.87
C TYR A 178 6.43 25.12 -18.72
N HIS A 179 6.53 24.56 -17.52
CA HIS A 179 6.04 25.15 -16.28
C HIS A 179 7.21 25.30 -15.31
N ALA A 180 7.36 26.48 -14.72
CA ALA A 180 8.34 26.69 -13.66
C ALA A 180 7.86 26.04 -12.35
N PHE A 181 8.78 25.80 -11.40
CA PHE A 181 8.40 25.29 -10.09
C PHE A 181 7.53 26.33 -9.35
N PRO A 182 6.40 25.94 -8.73
CA PRO A 182 5.46 26.88 -8.13
C PRO A 182 6.08 27.51 -6.89
N SER A 183 5.78 28.79 -6.67
CA SER A 183 6.05 29.40 -5.38
C SER A 183 5.15 28.81 -4.31
N SER A 184 5.64 28.76 -3.09
CA SER A 184 4.97 28.18 -1.92
C SER A 184 3.55 28.74 -1.71
N HIS A 185 3.31 30.02 -2.01
CA HIS A 185 2.00 30.67 -1.83
C HIS A 185 0.92 30.18 -2.81
N LEU A 186 1.30 29.60 -3.96
CA LEU A 186 0.36 29.06 -4.96
C LEU A 186 -0.23 27.71 -4.54
N LEU A 187 0.38 27.04 -3.55
CA LEU A 187 -0.12 25.76 -3.08
C LEU A 187 -1.40 25.96 -2.25
N PRO A 188 -2.42 25.09 -2.38
CA PRO A 188 -3.61 25.15 -1.53
C PRO A 188 -3.25 24.89 -0.05
N LEU A 189 -4.18 25.21 0.85
CA LEU A 189 -4.05 24.84 2.27
C LEU A 189 -4.18 23.34 2.48
N VAL A 190 -5.04 22.70 1.70
CA VAL A 190 -5.23 21.24 1.68
C VAL A 190 -4.56 20.69 0.41
N LEU A 191 -3.42 20.05 0.61
CA LEU A 191 -2.48 19.61 -0.42
C LEU A 191 -2.37 18.08 -0.51
N ASP A 192 -2.46 17.33 0.60
CA ASP A 192 -2.34 15.87 0.64
C ASP A 192 -3.25 15.15 -0.38
N PRO A 193 -4.58 15.38 -0.44
CA PRO A 193 -5.43 14.69 -1.41
C PRO A 193 -5.04 14.99 -2.85
N VAL A 194 -4.71 16.25 -3.17
CA VAL A 194 -4.29 16.70 -4.50
C VAL A 194 -3.00 15.99 -4.92
N LEU A 195 -2.03 15.88 -4.01
CA LEU A 195 -0.78 15.18 -4.27
C LEU A 195 -0.97 13.65 -4.38
N ARG A 196 -1.89 13.05 -3.61
CA ARG A 196 -2.21 11.62 -3.72
C ARG A 196 -2.83 11.29 -5.07
N GLU A 197 -3.71 12.14 -5.59
CA GLU A 197 -4.26 12.02 -6.93
C GLU A 197 -3.15 12.13 -8.00
N MET A 198 -2.19 13.03 -7.80
CA MET A 198 -0.98 13.10 -8.62
C MET A 198 0.01 11.95 -8.37
N GLY A 199 -0.29 10.97 -7.51
CA GLY A 199 0.50 9.75 -7.34
C GLY A 199 1.76 9.90 -6.48
N PHE A 200 1.83 10.94 -5.64
CA PHE A 200 2.90 11.10 -4.64
C PHE A 200 2.85 10.02 -3.54
N GLY A 201 1.69 9.38 -3.35
CA GLY A 201 1.48 8.32 -2.36
C GLY A 201 1.53 8.86 -0.94
N TYR A 202 2.14 8.12 -0.01
CA TYR A 202 2.25 8.56 1.39
C TYR A 202 3.05 9.87 1.58
N ARG A 203 3.89 10.24 0.61
CA ARG A 203 4.72 11.46 0.65
C ARG A 203 3.88 12.74 0.52
N ALA A 204 2.66 12.62 0.04
CA ALA A 204 1.73 13.74 -0.05
C ALA A 204 1.52 14.40 1.33
N ALA A 205 1.27 13.59 2.37
CA ALA A 205 1.14 14.07 3.74
C ALA A 205 2.45 14.65 4.31
N PHE A 206 3.61 14.18 3.82
CA PHE A 206 4.91 14.73 4.22
C PHE A 206 5.12 16.13 3.64
N ILE A 207 4.76 16.31 2.37
CA ILE A 207 4.84 17.59 1.68
C ILE A 207 3.86 18.59 2.30
N GLU A 208 2.59 18.21 2.49
CA GLU A 208 1.59 19.09 3.12
C GLU A 208 2.05 19.56 4.51
N SER A 209 2.42 18.62 5.38
CA SER A 209 2.92 18.94 6.73
C SER A 209 4.17 19.80 6.70
N SER A 210 5.13 19.52 5.80
CA SER A 210 6.33 20.35 5.66
C SER A 210 5.99 21.78 5.20
N VAL A 211 5.06 21.92 4.27
CA VAL A 211 4.58 23.23 3.78
C VAL A 211 3.88 24.00 4.88
N GLU A 212 3.05 23.34 5.69
CA GLU A 212 2.39 23.96 6.83
C GLU A 212 3.40 24.46 7.87
N THR A 213 4.37 23.63 8.26
CA THR A 213 5.44 24.01 9.20
C THR A 213 6.24 25.20 8.69
N LEU A 214 6.61 25.20 7.40
CA LEU A 214 7.35 26.30 6.79
C LEU A 214 6.53 27.59 6.72
N ARG A 215 5.24 27.50 6.38
CA ARG A 215 4.32 28.63 6.37
C ARG A 215 4.09 29.20 7.76
N ALA A 216 4.08 28.37 8.79
CA ALA A 216 3.99 28.82 10.17
C ALA A 216 5.29 29.53 10.61
N ALA A 217 6.46 29.06 10.14
CA ALA A 217 7.75 29.64 10.50
C ALA A 217 8.08 30.94 9.77
N PHE A 218 7.73 31.06 8.49
CA PHE A 218 8.14 32.18 7.64
C PHE A 218 6.99 33.08 7.15
N GLY A 219 5.75 32.58 7.19
CA GLY A 219 4.57 33.24 6.65
C GLY A 219 4.08 32.63 5.33
N ARG A 220 2.96 33.17 4.81
CA ARG A 220 2.23 32.63 3.65
C ARG A 220 2.28 33.54 2.42
N ASP A 221 2.78 34.76 2.56
CA ASP A 221 2.81 35.71 1.45
C ASP A 221 3.82 35.28 0.38
N PRO A 222 3.65 35.72 -0.88
CA PRO A 222 4.53 35.36 -1.98
C PRO A 222 6.02 35.54 -1.64
N GLY A 223 6.79 34.47 -1.72
CA GLY A 223 8.24 34.47 -1.54
C GLY A 223 8.75 34.42 -0.09
N GLN A 224 7.89 34.44 0.93
CA GLN A 224 8.32 34.42 2.33
C GLN A 224 9.00 33.10 2.73
N VAL A 225 8.39 31.96 2.39
CA VAL A 225 8.98 30.63 2.66
C VAL A 225 10.31 30.47 1.92
N GLU A 226 10.35 30.86 0.66
CA GLU A 226 11.55 30.81 -0.18
C GLU A 226 12.67 31.66 0.43
N ALA A 227 12.39 32.92 0.78
CA ALA A 227 13.35 33.81 1.43
C ALA A 227 13.86 33.24 2.77
N GLY A 228 12.98 32.65 3.57
CA GLY A 228 13.34 31.97 4.82
C GLY A 228 14.28 30.79 4.61
N LEU A 229 14.01 29.95 3.61
CA LEU A 229 14.88 28.85 3.23
C LEU A 229 16.23 29.33 2.65
N TYR A 230 16.26 30.45 1.92
CA TYR A 230 17.52 31.05 1.45
C TYR A 230 18.43 31.48 2.61
N GLN A 231 17.87 31.94 3.74
CA GLN A 231 18.67 32.27 4.93
C GLN A 231 19.37 31.05 5.53
N TRP A 232 18.89 29.82 5.28
CA TRP A 232 19.55 28.61 5.78
C TRP A 232 20.87 28.33 5.08
N ARG A 233 21.15 28.95 3.92
CA ARG A 233 22.48 28.91 3.28
C ARG A 233 23.58 29.48 4.17
N THR A 234 23.29 30.42 5.06
CA THR A 234 24.29 31.05 5.95
C THR A 234 24.23 30.55 7.40
N GLY A 235 23.23 29.74 7.79
CA GLY A 235 23.06 29.20 9.15
C GLY A 235 24.10 28.15 9.58
N GLU A 236 24.20 27.83 10.86
CA GLU A 236 25.12 26.76 11.30
C GLU A 236 24.62 25.36 10.85
N ILE A 237 25.54 24.47 10.44
CA ILE A 237 25.20 23.15 9.86
C ILE A 237 24.28 22.34 10.78
N GLU A 238 24.62 22.20 12.06
CA GLU A 238 23.84 21.41 13.02
C GLU A 238 22.45 22.01 13.29
N GLN A 239 22.36 23.34 13.32
CA GLN A 239 21.09 24.05 13.50
C GLN A 239 20.18 23.87 12.29
N VAL A 240 20.72 24.03 11.08
CA VAL A 240 19.97 23.84 9.83
C VAL A 240 19.53 22.39 9.70
N ARG A 241 20.39 21.42 10.05
CA ARG A 241 20.01 20.00 10.05
C ARG A 241 18.88 19.71 11.03
N THR A 242 18.92 20.25 12.24
CA THR A 242 17.85 20.09 13.23
C THR A 242 16.51 20.62 12.69
N LYS A 243 16.50 21.83 12.10
CA LYS A 243 15.30 22.40 11.45
C LYS A 243 14.78 21.54 10.29
N LEU A 244 15.67 20.97 9.48
CA LEU A 244 15.27 20.05 8.40
C LEU A 244 14.65 18.75 8.94
N LEU A 245 15.17 18.21 10.04
CA LEU A 245 14.67 16.98 10.67
C LEU A 245 13.32 17.16 11.37
N GLU A 246 12.92 18.39 11.68
CA GLU A 246 11.57 18.71 12.19
C GLU A 246 10.49 18.59 11.11
N LEU A 247 10.87 18.65 9.82
CA LEU A 247 9.94 18.51 8.70
C LEU A 247 9.55 17.04 8.49
N LYS A 248 8.25 16.77 8.41
CA LYS A 248 7.71 15.41 8.27
C LYS A 248 8.24 14.73 7.01
N GLY A 249 8.73 13.50 7.17
CA GLY A 249 9.31 12.72 6.07
C GLY A 249 10.78 13.01 5.74
N ILE A 250 11.42 13.96 6.46
CA ILE A 250 12.84 14.26 6.30
C ILE A 250 13.65 13.54 7.38
N GLY A 251 14.29 12.44 6.98
CA GLY A 251 15.34 11.80 7.77
C GLY A 251 16.73 12.41 7.49
N ARG A 252 17.73 11.98 8.26
CA ARG A 252 19.12 12.47 8.17
C ARG A 252 19.69 12.47 6.75
N LYS A 253 19.45 11.40 6.00
CA LYS A 253 19.87 11.27 4.59
C LYS A 253 19.24 12.34 3.69
N VAL A 254 17.96 12.63 3.87
CA VAL A 254 17.25 13.64 3.06
C VAL A 254 17.74 15.04 3.44
N ALA A 255 17.92 15.32 4.74
CA ALA A 255 18.46 16.58 5.23
C ALA A 255 19.87 16.86 4.65
N ASP A 256 20.77 15.89 4.67
CA ASP A 256 22.12 16.04 4.12
C ASP A 256 22.11 16.18 2.58
N CYS A 257 21.16 15.54 1.86
CA CYS A 257 20.98 15.80 0.42
C CYS A 257 20.56 17.27 0.15
N VAL A 258 19.59 17.78 0.90
CA VAL A 258 19.12 19.18 0.77
C VAL A 258 20.27 20.14 1.10
N MET A 259 20.97 19.91 2.21
CA MET A 259 22.11 20.75 2.60
C MET A 259 23.21 20.79 1.55
N LEU A 260 23.54 19.63 0.95
CA LEU A 260 24.55 19.52 -0.09
C LEU A 260 24.13 20.21 -1.40
N MET A 261 22.89 20.05 -1.84
CA MET A 261 22.47 20.45 -3.19
C MET A 261 21.85 21.85 -3.29
N CYS A 262 21.46 22.48 -2.19
CA CYS A 262 20.87 23.82 -2.25
C CYS A 262 21.27 24.78 -1.12
N LEU A 263 21.86 24.30 -0.02
CA LEU A 263 22.22 25.14 1.13
C LEU A 263 23.73 25.43 1.27
N ASP A 264 24.50 25.19 0.22
CA ASP A 264 25.94 25.50 0.14
C ASP A 264 26.77 24.81 1.25
N ARG A 265 26.34 23.63 1.73
CA ARG A 265 27.03 22.87 2.79
C ARG A 265 27.75 21.65 2.27
N VAL A 266 28.96 21.44 2.78
CA VAL A 266 29.74 20.24 2.49
C VAL A 266 29.32 19.14 3.45
N THR A 267 28.41 18.28 2.99
CA THR A 267 28.06 17.04 3.68
C THR A 267 28.27 15.85 2.76
N ALA A 268 28.94 14.81 3.25
CA ALA A 268 28.90 13.51 2.57
C ALA A 268 27.63 12.77 3.02
N ILE A 269 26.82 12.32 2.07
CA ILE A 269 25.66 11.47 2.32
C ILE A 269 26.19 10.04 2.49
N ALA A 270 25.61 9.22 3.37
CA ALA A 270 26.05 7.85 3.63
C ALA A 270 26.13 6.97 2.35
N ALA A 271 27.29 6.97 1.68
CA ALA A 271 27.65 6.13 0.56
C ALA A 271 28.33 4.85 1.05
N ARG A 272 28.43 3.82 0.22
CA ARG A 272 29.27 2.65 0.51
C ARG A 272 30.70 2.93 0.03
N HIS A 273 31.69 2.54 0.83
CA HIS A 273 33.10 2.63 0.46
C HIS A 273 33.79 1.26 0.72
N PRO A 274 34.57 0.70 -0.22
CA PRO A 274 35.22 -0.60 -0.05
C PRO A 274 36.17 -0.64 1.15
N SER A 275 36.87 0.46 1.42
CA SER A 275 37.79 0.60 2.56
C SER A 275 37.10 0.95 3.89
N PHE A 276 35.77 0.87 4.00
CA PHE A 276 35.11 1.07 5.30
C PHE A 276 35.62 0.06 6.33
N PRO A 277 35.98 0.48 7.55
CA PRO A 277 36.33 -0.46 8.61
C PRO A 277 35.12 -1.35 8.96
N PHE A 278 35.38 -2.58 9.42
CA PHE A 278 34.34 -3.57 9.74
C PHE A 278 33.23 -3.00 10.64
N ARG A 279 33.59 -2.10 11.58
CA ARG A 279 32.65 -1.43 12.48
C ARG A 279 31.56 -0.61 11.77
N LEU A 280 31.79 -0.15 10.54
CA LEU A 280 30.85 0.65 9.72
C LEU A 280 30.07 -0.20 8.70
N ARG A 281 30.40 -1.48 8.52
CA ARG A 281 29.78 -2.33 7.48
C ARG A 281 28.54 -3.06 8.01
N ASN A 282 27.52 -3.20 7.16
CA ASN A 282 26.36 -4.09 7.35
C ASN A 282 25.61 -3.93 8.70
N LYS A 283 25.63 -2.72 9.28
CA LYS A 283 24.88 -2.39 10.50
C LYS A 283 23.63 -1.56 10.17
N PRO A 284 22.56 -1.68 10.95
CA PRO A 284 21.41 -0.79 10.85
C PRO A 284 21.84 0.66 11.11
N MET A 285 21.31 1.58 10.32
CA MET A 285 21.75 2.97 10.27
C MET A 285 21.34 3.75 11.53
N SER A 286 22.24 3.87 12.52
CA SER A 286 22.06 4.73 13.69
C SER A 286 22.63 6.13 13.46
N LYS A 287 22.25 7.11 14.30
CA LYS A 287 22.78 8.50 14.24
C LYS A 287 24.32 8.50 14.33
N GLN A 288 24.88 7.79 15.31
CA GLN A 288 26.32 7.69 15.52
C GLN A 288 27.02 7.04 14.31
N LEU A 289 26.47 5.94 13.80
CA LEU A 289 27.04 5.27 12.63
C LEU A 289 27.05 6.19 11.40
N TYR A 290 25.99 6.98 11.21
CA TYR A 290 25.92 7.94 10.12
C TYR A 290 27.00 9.03 10.25
N ASP A 291 27.21 9.59 11.45
CA ASP A 291 28.26 10.57 11.72
C ASP A 291 29.67 10.02 11.45
N GLU A 292 29.92 8.77 11.86
CA GLU A 292 31.19 8.10 11.60
C GLU A 292 31.42 7.86 10.10
N ILE A 293 30.37 7.45 9.36
CA ILE A 293 30.44 7.28 7.91
C ILE A 293 30.74 8.62 7.23
N GLN A 294 30.01 9.67 7.59
CA GLN A 294 30.20 11.00 7.00
C GLN A 294 31.61 11.53 7.29
N SER A 295 32.09 11.39 8.54
CA SER A 295 33.44 11.78 8.92
C SER A 295 34.51 11.00 8.15
N PHE A 296 34.32 9.68 7.97
CA PHE A 296 35.23 8.86 7.19
C PHE A 296 35.28 9.30 5.71
N LEU A 297 34.12 9.54 5.09
CA LEU A 297 34.06 9.94 3.69
C LEU A 297 34.65 11.34 3.46
N LEU A 298 34.44 12.27 4.39
CA LEU A 298 35.05 13.60 4.34
C LEU A 298 36.56 13.57 4.62
N ASP A 299 37.03 12.70 5.52
CA ASP A 299 38.46 12.46 5.72
C ASP A 299 39.12 11.92 4.45
N LYS A 300 38.47 10.94 3.81
CA LYS A 300 38.93 10.37 2.53
C LYS A 300 38.91 11.39 1.41
N TRP A 301 37.78 11.96 1.06
CA TRP A 301 37.63 12.78 -0.15
C TRP A 301 37.89 14.29 0.09
N GLY A 302 38.13 14.69 1.33
CA GLY A 302 38.45 16.06 1.70
C GLY A 302 37.24 17.00 1.73
N PRO A 303 37.47 18.33 1.67
CA PRO A 303 36.45 19.36 1.89
C PRO A 303 35.40 19.45 0.78
N HIS A 304 35.51 18.65 -0.28
CA HIS A 304 34.49 18.54 -1.33
C HIS A 304 33.95 17.12 -1.46
N GLY A 305 34.04 16.31 -0.40
CA GLY A 305 33.65 14.90 -0.43
C GLY A 305 32.18 14.65 -0.81
N GLY A 306 31.26 15.56 -0.49
CA GLY A 306 29.87 15.47 -0.97
C GLY A 306 29.75 15.61 -2.49
N TRP A 307 30.61 16.41 -3.10
CA TRP A 307 30.68 16.55 -4.56
C TRP A 307 31.32 15.31 -5.19
N CYS A 308 32.41 14.79 -4.60
CA CYS A 308 33.01 13.51 -4.99
C CYS A 308 31.94 12.41 -5.03
N GLN A 309 31.08 12.34 -4.00
CA GLN A 309 29.97 11.40 -3.98
C GLN A 309 28.98 11.58 -5.14
N ALA A 310 28.69 12.81 -5.58
CA ALA A 310 27.82 13.03 -6.73
C ALA A 310 28.43 12.46 -8.02
N VAL A 311 29.76 12.54 -8.17
CA VAL A 311 30.51 11.90 -9.26
C VAL A 311 30.37 10.38 -9.19
N MET A 312 30.62 9.79 -8.01
CA MET A 312 30.49 8.35 -7.78
C MET A 312 29.07 7.85 -8.08
N PHE A 313 28.06 8.60 -7.64
CA PHE A 313 26.66 8.27 -7.89
C PHE A 313 26.31 8.33 -9.38
N ALA A 314 26.85 9.29 -10.12
CA ALA A 314 26.63 9.39 -11.56
C ALA A 314 27.19 8.17 -12.32
N ALA A 315 28.33 7.65 -11.87
CA ALA A 315 28.95 6.44 -12.42
C ALA A 315 28.19 5.15 -12.08
N ASP A 316 27.58 5.06 -10.88
CA ASP A 316 26.78 3.90 -10.46
C ASP A 316 25.45 3.75 -11.23
N LEU A 317 25.01 4.79 -11.94
CA LEU A 317 23.76 4.74 -12.70
C LEU A 317 23.93 3.92 -13.99
N PRO A 318 22.95 3.06 -14.34
CA PRO A 318 23.05 2.24 -15.54
C PRO A 318 23.17 3.12 -16.79
N VAL A 319 24.08 2.74 -17.70
CA VAL A 319 24.19 3.38 -19.01
C VAL A 319 22.85 3.24 -19.72
N ALA A 320 22.23 4.37 -20.07
CA ALA A 320 20.98 4.36 -20.82
C ALA A 320 21.25 3.73 -22.19
N THR A 321 20.85 2.47 -22.38
CA THR A 321 20.88 1.83 -23.70
C THR A 321 19.94 2.60 -24.61
N THR A 322 20.51 3.38 -25.52
CA THR A 322 19.81 4.06 -26.61
C THR A 322 19.29 3.01 -27.59
N SER A 323 18.22 2.34 -27.20
CA SER A 323 17.30 1.69 -28.13
C SER A 323 15.94 2.33 -27.88
N PRO A 324 15.36 3.04 -28.88
CA PRO A 324 14.04 3.63 -28.72
C PRO A 324 13.05 2.50 -28.47
N LYS A 325 12.61 2.32 -27.23
CA LYS A 325 11.43 1.50 -26.96
C LYS A 325 10.28 2.20 -27.67
N LYS A 326 9.74 1.57 -28.72
CA LYS A 326 8.51 2.03 -29.38
C LYS A 326 7.50 2.40 -28.30
N ALA A 327 7.17 3.68 -28.20
CA ALA A 327 6.17 4.16 -27.25
C ALA A 327 4.88 3.38 -27.54
N LYS A 328 4.41 2.59 -26.56
CA LYS A 328 3.03 2.13 -26.59
C LYS A 328 2.18 3.37 -26.38
N TYR A 329 1.52 3.83 -27.44
CA TYR A 329 0.47 4.83 -27.36
C TYR A 329 -0.62 4.29 -26.43
N VAL A 330 -0.60 4.75 -25.18
CA VAL A 330 -1.79 4.75 -24.33
C VAL A 330 -2.48 6.06 -24.69
N VAL A 331 -3.56 5.96 -25.47
CA VAL A 331 -4.48 7.09 -25.69
C VAL A 331 -5.03 7.47 -24.32
N LYS A 332 -4.43 8.50 -23.70
CA LYS A 332 -5.05 9.21 -22.58
C LYS A 332 -5.92 10.28 -23.21
N GLN A 333 -7.22 10.23 -22.90
CA GLN A 333 -8.15 11.30 -23.25
C GLN A 333 -7.56 12.65 -22.87
N GLU A 334 -7.61 13.58 -23.82
CA GLU A 334 -7.23 14.97 -23.63
C GLU A 334 -8.12 15.59 -22.55
N LEU A 335 -7.48 16.23 -21.58
CA LEU A 335 -8.15 17.12 -20.64
C LEU A 335 -8.56 18.36 -21.45
N SER A 336 -9.85 18.47 -21.76
CA SER A 336 -10.44 19.65 -22.39
C SER A 336 -10.06 20.91 -21.62
N SER A 337 -9.54 21.89 -22.37
CA SER A 337 -9.12 23.20 -21.89
C SER A 337 -10.31 24.12 -21.60
N ALA A 338 -10.26 24.69 -20.39
CA ALA A 338 -10.80 25.98 -19.96
C ALA A 338 -12.31 26.17 -19.74
N SER A 339 -12.64 26.61 -18.51
CA SER A 339 -13.13 27.98 -18.32
C SER A 339 -12.76 28.50 -16.91
N PRO A 340 -12.49 29.81 -16.76
CA PRO A 340 -12.11 30.42 -15.50
C PRO A 340 -13.31 30.49 -14.55
N VAL A 341 -13.01 30.34 -13.26
CA VAL A 341 -13.94 30.49 -12.15
C VAL A 341 -14.55 31.90 -12.19
N SER A 342 -15.77 32.01 -12.73
CA SER A 342 -16.66 33.14 -12.50
C SER A 342 -17.75 32.67 -11.56
N ALA A 343 -17.90 33.39 -10.44
CA ALA A 343 -19.02 33.22 -9.53
C ALA A 343 -20.34 33.34 -10.29
N VAL A 344 -21.18 32.32 -10.23
CA VAL A 344 -22.56 32.37 -10.75
C VAL A 344 -23.51 32.18 -9.58
N LEU A 345 -24.22 33.27 -9.30
CA LEU A 345 -25.41 33.34 -8.47
C LEU A 345 -26.44 32.29 -8.90
N GLU A 346 -27.05 31.65 -7.92
CA GLU A 346 -28.18 30.75 -8.07
C GLU A 346 -29.40 31.45 -8.69
N THR A 347 -30.03 30.79 -9.66
CA THR A 347 -31.48 30.90 -9.91
C THR A 347 -32.06 29.50 -10.17
N PRO A 348 -33.22 29.14 -9.58
CA PRO A 348 -33.78 27.80 -9.64
C PRO A 348 -34.67 27.58 -10.88
N ASN A 349 -34.98 26.30 -11.12
CA ASN A 349 -35.89 25.73 -12.14
C ASN A 349 -35.32 25.45 -13.53
N GLN A 350 -34.90 24.19 -13.73
CA GLN A 350 -35.28 23.44 -14.92
C GLN A 350 -35.30 21.93 -14.64
N GLU A 351 -36.46 21.32 -14.88
CA GLU A 351 -36.74 19.89 -14.76
C GLU A 351 -35.75 19.06 -15.60
N ARG A 352 -35.11 18.04 -15.00
CA ARG A 352 -34.19 17.12 -15.71
C ARG A 352 -34.92 15.81 -16.08
N PRO A 353 -34.77 15.30 -17.32
CA PRO A 353 -35.48 14.13 -17.78
C PRO A 353 -34.92 12.81 -17.22
N VAL A 354 -35.76 11.77 -17.29
CA VAL A 354 -35.56 10.39 -16.82
C VAL A 354 -34.29 9.76 -17.41
N MET A 355 -33.49 9.14 -16.55
CA MET A 355 -32.18 8.53 -16.87
C MET A 355 -32.38 7.17 -17.56
N LEU A 356 -32.24 7.14 -18.89
CA LEU A 356 -31.87 5.91 -19.60
C LEU A 356 -30.40 5.59 -19.26
N LEU A 357 -30.09 4.31 -19.03
CA LEU A 357 -28.74 3.84 -18.72
C LEU A 357 -27.73 4.38 -19.73
N ASP A 358 -26.80 5.21 -19.27
CA ASP A 358 -25.68 5.66 -20.08
C ASP A 358 -24.73 4.47 -20.32
N SER A 359 -24.51 4.11 -21.57
CA SER A 359 -23.69 2.98 -21.98
C SER A 359 -22.26 3.10 -21.45
N SER A 360 -21.77 4.33 -21.28
CA SER A 360 -20.45 4.62 -20.70
C SER A 360 -20.33 4.20 -19.23
N GLN A 361 -21.40 4.36 -18.42
CA GLN A 361 -21.40 4.02 -16.99
C GLN A 361 -21.44 2.51 -16.77
N VAL A 362 -22.23 1.80 -17.59
CA VAL A 362 -22.29 0.33 -17.57
C VAL A 362 -20.94 -0.26 -18.00
N LEU A 363 -20.32 0.31 -19.05
CA LEU A 363 -18.98 -0.09 -19.51
C LEU A 363 -17.91 0.15 -18.45
N ALA A 364 -17.91 1.30 -17.78
CA ALA A 364 -16.95 1.64 -16.73
C ALA A 364 -17.08 0.71 -15.51
N THR A 365 -18.32 0.44 -15.07
CA THR A 365 -18.61 -0.48 -13.96
C THR A 365 -18.18 -1.91 -14.32
N THR A 366 -18.50 -2.36 -15.53
CA THR A 366 -18.11 -3.67 -16.05
C THR A 366 -16.59 -3.80 -16.15
N TRP A 367 -15.90 -2.79 -16.68
CA TRP A 367 -14.43 -2.78 -16.76
C TRP A 367 -13.76 -2.87 -15.40
N SER A 368 -14.34 -2.22 -14.39
CA SER A 368 -13.82 -2.25 -13.01
C SER A 368 -13.93 -3.66 -12.40
N ALA A 369 -15.09 -4.31 -12.57
CA ALA A 369 -15.31 -5.68 -12.13
C ALA A 369 -14.39 -6.67 -12.87
N VAL A 370 -14.20 -6.49 -14.18
CA VAL A 370 -13.28 -7.28 -15.02
C VAL A 370 -11.82 -7.09 -14.59
N SER A 371 -11.38 -5.85 -14.39
CA SER A 371 -10.00 -5.54 -13.98
C SER A 371 -9.64 -6.18 -12.62
N ALA A 372 -10.57 -6.12 -11.67
CA ALA A 372 -10.41 -6.78 -10.37
C ALA A 372 -10.32 -8.30 -10.50
N ALA A 373 -11.20 -8.90 -11.31
CA ALA A 373 -11.21 -10.33 -11.59
C ALA A 373 -9.89 -10.79 -12.21
N ILE A 374 -9.39 -10.06 -13.23
CA ILE A 374 -8.13 -10.37 -13.92
C ILE A 374 -6.95 -10.38 -12.94
N SER A 375 -6.83 -9.39 -12.06
CA SER A 375 -5.73 -9.35 -11.10
C SER A 375 -5.74 -10.57 -10.18
N VAL A 376 -6.91 -11.01 -9.74
CA VAL A 376 -7.07 -12.17 -8.87
C VAL A 376 -6.73 -13.47 -9.63
N ILE A 377 -7.20 -13.60 -10.86
CA ILE A 377 -6.92 -14.74 -11.75
C ILE A 377 -5.43 -14.85 -12.05
N LEU A 378 -4.74 -13.73 -12.26
CA LEU A 378 -3.29 -13.73 -12.51
C LEU A 378 -2.51 -14.24 -11.30
N VAL A 379 -2.87 -13.84 -10.08
CA VAL A 379 -2.22 -14.36 -8.86
C VAL A 379 -2.43 -15.86 -8.71
N LEU A 380 -3.64 -16.36 -8.98
CA LEU A 380 -3.94 -17.80 -9.03
C LEU A 380 -3.11 -18.51 -10.10
N ALA A 381 -2.99 -17.92 -11.29
CA ALA A 381 -2.19 -18.45 -12.38
C ALA A 381 -0.69 -18.50 -12.01
N TYR A 382 -0.17 -17.52 -11.28
CA TYR A 382 1.21 -17.54 -10.78
C TYR A 382 1.43 -18.68 -9.78
N GLY A 383 0.48 -18.93 -8.88
CA GLY A 383 0.53 -20.09 -7.98
C GLY A 383 0.53 -21.42 -8.72
N TYR A 384 -0.40 -21.55 -9.68
CA TYR A 384 -0.51 -22.74 -10.54
C TYR A 384 0.75 -22.97 -11.37
N ALA A 385 1.33 -21.90 -11.93
CA ALA A 385 2.58 -21.93 -12.68
C ALA A 385 3.77 -22.28 -11.78
N ALA A 386 3.87 -21.70 -10.59
CA ALA A 386 4.94 -22.01 -9.64
C ALA A 386 4.95 -23.49 -9.25
N ARG A 387 3.76 -24.08 -9.05
CA ARG A 387 3.64 -25.53 -8.82
C ARG A 387 3.96 -26.34 -10.07
N SER A 388 3.50 -25.90 -11.25
CA SER A 388 3.75 -26.57 -12.53
C SER A 388 5.23 -26.61 -12.91
N PHE A 389 5.96 -25.52 -12.63
CA PHE A 389 7.41 -25.42 -12.83
C PHE A 389 8.24 -25.98 -11.67
N LYS A 390 7.60 -26.63 -10.68
CA LYS A 390 8.24 -27.20 -9.48
C LYS A 390 9.04 -26.18 -8.65
N LEU A 391 8.70 -24.89 -8.75
CA LEU A 391 9.25 -23.82 -7.90
C LEU A 391 8.68 -23.88 -6.48
N LEU A 392 7.50 -24.49 -6.30
CA LEU A 392 6.85 -24.70 -5.01
C LEU A 392 6.63 -26.21 -4.76
N SER A 393 7.15 -26.72 -3.64
CA SER A 393 6.90 -28.10 -3.17
C SER A 393 5.55 -28.22 -2.47
N GLN A 394 5.03 -29.45 -2.29
CA GLN A 394 3.79 -29.68 -1.52
C GLN A 394 3.94 -29.21 -0.07
N GLU A 395 5.10 -29.48 0.53
CA GLU A 395 5.43 -29.02 1.87
C GLU A 395 5.51 -27.49 1.94
N GLY A 396 6.07 -26.85 0.92
CA GLY A 396 6.12 -25.38 0.80
C GLY A 396 4.73 -24.76 0.69
N GLU A 397 3.83 -25.39 -0.05
CA GLU A 397 2.41 -25.00 -0.13
C GLU A 397 1.73 -25.08 1.24
N ASN A 398 1.84 -26.22 1.93
CA ASN A 398 1.24 -26.44 3.25
C ASN A 398 1.80 -25.47 4.30
N ASN A 399 3.12 -25.25 4.32
CA ASN A 399 3.77 -24.31 5.24
C ASN A 399 3.37 -22.85 4.95
N THR A 400 3.23 -22.48 3.68
CA THR A 400 2.78 -21.13 3.30
C THR A 400 1.32 -20.90 3.67
N SER A 401 0.47 -21.91 3.49
CA SER A 401 -0.94 -21.89 3.94
C SER A 401 -1.02 -21.70 5.46
N LYS A 402 -0.24 -22.50 6.22
CA LYS A 402 -0.17 -22.42 7.68
C LYS A 402 0.30 -21.05 8.16
N LEU A 403 1.34 -20.48 7.56
CA LEU A 403 1.82 -19.15 7.88
C LEU A 403 0.77 -18.07 7.61
N SER A 404 0.04 -18.22 6.50
CA SER A 404 -1.04 -17.29 6.12
C SER A 404 -2.15 -17.26 7.16
N VAL A 405 -2.58 -18.41 7.67
CA VAL A 405 -3.67 -18.49 8.67
C VAL A 405 -3.20 -18.13 10.08
N THR A 406 -1.97 -18.50 10.47
CA THR A 406 -1.50 -18.35 11.86
C THR A 406 -0.89 -16.99 12.17
N VAL A 407 -0.38 -16.27 11.16
CA VAL A 407 0.30 -14.98 11.33
C VAL A 407 -0.40 -13.89 10.53
N PHE A 408 -0.52 -14.05 9.21
CA PHE A 408 -0.99 -12.96 8.35
C PHE A 408 -2.47 -12.65 8.54
N LEU A 409 -3.32 -13.67 8.71
CA LEU A 409 -4.76 -13.47 8.94
C LEU A 409 -5.06 -12.74 10.27
N PRO A 410 -4.49 -13.11 11.43
CA PRO A 410 -4.63 -12.32 12.66
C PRO A 410 -4.15 -10.88 12.52
N CYS A 411 -3.02 -10.67 11.82
CA CYS A 411 -2.49 -9.33 11.54
C CYS A 411 -3.43 -8.50 10.66
N LEU A 412 -4.00 -9.11 9.61
CA LEU A 412 -4.99 -8.47 8.75
C LEU A 412 -6.22 -8.06 9.55
N LEU A 413 -6.75 -8.96 10.38
CA LEU A 413 -7.90 -8.67 11.24
C LEU A 413 -7.57 -7.55 12.22
N PHE A 414 -6.38 -7.53 12.83
CA PHE A 414 -5.99 -6.44 13.72
C PHE A 414 -5.90 -5.09 13.01
N ALA A 415 -5.26 -5.04 11.84
CA ALA A 415 -5.05 -3.83 11.08
C ALA A 415 -6.36 -3.26 10.47
N GLU A 416 -7.27 -4.13 10.02
CA GLU A 416 -8.55 -3.69 9.43
C GLU A 416 -9.58 -3.33 10.50
N ILE A 417 -9.66 -4.09 11.60
CA ILE A 417 -10.71 -3.93 12.62
C ILE A 417 -10.36 -2.84 13.64
N GLY A 418 -9.10 -2.78 14.07
CA GLY A 418 -8.65 -1.93 15.17
C GLY A 418 -8.95 -0.43 14.98
N PRO A 419 -8.62 0.18 13.82
CA PRO A 419 -8.90 1.59 13.58
C PRO A 419 -10.40 1.93 13.60
N LEU A 420 -11.26 0.97 13.23
CA LEU A 420 -12.70 1.19 13.05
C LEU A 420 -13.51 0.96 14.33
N ALA A 421 -12.96 0.21 15.29
CA ALA A 421 -13.65 -0.26 16.48
C ALA A 421 -13.79 0.80 17.59
N THR A 422 -14.21 2.04 17.28
CA THR A 422 -14.44 3.10 18.28
C THR A 422 -15.90 3.19 18.74
N TRP A 423 -16.13 3.68 19.97
CA TRP A 423 -17.47 3.87 20.52
C TRP A 423 -18.35 4.85 19.72
N THR A 424 -17.75 5.85 19.09
CA THR A 424 -18.45 6.84 18.24
C THR A 424 -18.91 6.20 16.94
N ASN A 425 -18.02 5.45 16.27
CA ASN A 425 -18.32 4.75 15.02
C ASN A 425 -19.42 3.70 15.21
N ILE A 426 -19.38 2.92 16.29
CA ILE A 426 -20.40 1.88 16.53
C ILE A 426 -21.82 2.48 16.65
N LYS A 427 -21.96 3.67 17.26
CA LYS A 427 -23.26 4.34 17.40
C LYS A 427 -23.75 4.97 16.10
N GLU A 428 -22.85 5.50 15.27
CA GLU A 428 -23.21 6.14 14.00
C GLU A 428 -23.51 5.11 12.90
N TYR A 429 -22.92 3.92 13.00
CA TYR A 429 -22.95 2.88 11.96
C TYR A 429 -23.68 1.59 12.36
N TRP A 430 -24.52 1.61 13.40
CA TRP A 430 -25.21 0.40 13.89
C TRP A 430 -26.10 -0.29 12.84
N ILE A 431 -26.66 0.46 11.88
CA ILE A 431 -27.55 -0.08 10.84
C ILE A 431 -26.80 -1.05 9.94
N ILE A 432 -25.61 -0.68 9.48
CA ILE A 432 -24.82 -1.58 8.62
C ILE A 432 -24.43 -2.84 9.40
N ILE A 433 -24.16 -2.73 10.71
CA ILE A 433 -23.86 -3.89 11.57
C ILE A 433 -25.05 -4.85 11.63
N VAL A 434 -26.25 -4.34 11.94
CA VAL A 434 -27.48 -5.15 12.02
C VAL A 434 -27.83 -5.75 10.67
N TYR A 435 -27.74 -4.96 9.59
CA TYR A 435 -27.94 -5.42 8.22
C TYR A 435 -26.98 -6.56 7.87
N SER A 436 -25.70 -6.41 8.22
CA SER A 436 -24.66 -7.41 7.96
C SER A 436 -24.94 -8.74 8.65
N VAL A 437 -25.45 -8.73 9.88
CA VAL A 437 -25.87 -9.95 10.58
C VAL A 437 -27.11 -10.56 9.93
N LEU A 438 -28.09 -9.73 9.57
CA LEU A 438 -29.35 -10.19 9.00
C LEU A 438 -29.16 -10.89 7.65
N PHE A 439 -28.40 -10.32 6.71
CA PHE A 439 -28.21 -10.97 5.42
C PHE A 439 -27.40 -12.27 5.53
N GLN A 440 -26.48 -12.36 6.49
CA GLN A 440 -25.74 -13.59 6.76
C GLN A 440 -26.66 -14.69 7.29
N PHE A 441 -27.60 -14.35 8.17
CA PHE A 441 -28.62 -15.27 8.64
C PHE A 441 -29.55 -15.73 7.49
N ILE A 442 -29.99 -14.81 6.63
CA ILE A 442 -30.76 -15.14 5.42
C ILE A 442 -29.96 -16.08 4.53
N SER A 443 -28.68 -15.78 4.30
CA SER A 443 -27.80 -16.60 3.48
C SER A 443 -27.54 -17.99 4.06
N TRP A 444 -27.51 -18.10 5.39
CA TRP A 444 -27.44 -19.37 6.08
C TRP A 444 -28.72 -20.19 5.87
N LEU A 445 -29.90 -19.58 5.98
CA LEU A 445 -31.18 -20.25 5.73
C LEU A 445 -31.26 -20.79 4.29
N PHE A 446 -30.87 -19.99 3.30
CA PHE A 446 -30.79 -20.46 1.90
C PHE A 446 -29.78 -21.61 1.74
N GLY A 447 -28.63 -21.55 2.41
CA GLY A 447 -27.69 -22.67 2.46
C GLY A 447 -28.29 -23.95 3.01
N VAL A 448 -28.97 -23.87 4.15
CA VAL A 448 -29.63 -25.03 4.78
C VAL A 448 -30.76 -25.58 3.91
N ILE A 449 -31.53 -24.71 3.24
CA ILE A 449 -32.55 -25.10 2.26
C ILE A 449 -31.90 -25.88 1.10
N GLY A 450 -30.78 -25.39 0.56
CA GLY A 450 -29.99 -26.09 -0.46
C GLY A 450 -29.63 -27.51 -0.05
N VAL A 451 -29.08 -27.67 1.16
CA VAL A 451 -28.69 -28.98 1.71
C VAL A 451 -29.91 -29.87 1.97
N GLY A 452 -30.95 -29.35 2.60
CA GLY A 452 -32.12 -30.12 3.02
C GLY A 452 -33.07 -30.50 1.89
N MET A 453 -33.47 -29.54 1.05
CA MET A 453 -34.45 -29.76 -0.02
C MET A 453 -33.83 -30.37 -1.27
N PHE A 454 -32.63 -29.95 -1.65
CA PHE A 454 -31.97 -30.36 -2.90
C PHE A 454 -30.87 -31.40 -2.68
N LYS A 455 -30.71 -31.91 -1.44
CA LYS A 455 -29.67 -32.87 -1.05
C LYS A 455 -28.26 -32.43 -1.46
N MET A 456 -27.99 -31.12 -1.39
CA MET A 456 -26.72 -30.57 -1.83
C MET A 456 -25.60 -30.79 -0.79
N PRO A 457 -24.32 -30.74 -1.21
CA PRO A 457 -23.19 -30.84 -0.31
C PRO A 457 -23.18 -29.75 0.77
N GLN A 458 -22.76 -30.11 1.98
CA GLN A 458 -22.72 -29.19 3.12
C GLN A 458 -21.78 -27.99 2.93
N TRP A 459 -20.77 -28.12 2.07
CA TRP A 459 -19.83 -27.03 1.78
C TRP A 459 -20.44 -25.83 1.05
N ILE A 460 -21.66 -25.97 0.52
CA ILE A 460 -22.40 -24.85 -0.06
C ILE A 460 -22.75 -23.81 1.01
N VAL A 461 -23.07 -24.23 2.25
CA VAL A 461 -23.56 -23.31 3.29
C VAL A 461 -22.53 -22.20 3.58
N PRO A 462 -21.24 -22.50 3.86
CA PRO A 462 -20.22 -21.45 3.99
C PRO A 462 -20.06 -20.59 2.73
N CYS A 463 -20.12 -21.18 1.53
CA CYS A 463 -20.04 -20.44 0.26
C CYS A 463 -21.21 -19.46 0.05
N MET A 464 -22.37 -19.71 0.68
CA MET A 464 -23.53 -18.83 0.66
C MET A 464 -23.51 -17.78 1.78
N VAL A 465 -23.06 -18.14 2.99
CA VAL A 465 -22.98 -17.21 4.12
C VAL A 465 -21.87 -16.18 3.89
N PHE A 466 -20.69 -16.60 3.44
CA PHE A 466 -19.49 -15.77 3.46
C PHE A 466 -19.10 -15.27 2.06
N ASN A 467 -19.36 -13.98 1.80
CA ASN A 467 -18.99 -13.32 0.55
C ASN A 467 -17.65 -12.58 0.66
N ASN A 468 -17.10 -12.17 -0.48
CA ASN A 468 -15.97 -11.25 -0.54
C ASN A 468 -16.39 -9.83 -0.11
N ALA A 469 -16.30 -9.58 1.19
CA ALA A 469 -16.76 -8.34 1.82
C ALA A 469 -15.74 -7.17 1.75
N THR A 470 -14.48 -7.41 1.39
CA THR A 470 -13.40 -6.40 1.43
C THR A 470 -12.98 -5.95 0.04
N SER A 471 -12.40 -6.84 -0.76
CA SER A 471 -11.60 -6.44 -1.92
C SER A 471 -12.45 -5.96 -3.10
N LEU A 472 -13.57 -6.63 -3.38
CA LEU A 472 -14.41 -6.32 -4.53
C LEU A 472 -15.27 -5.07 -4.30
N PRO A 473 -15.99 -4.90 -3.18
CA PRO A 473 -16.82 -3.72 -2.95
C PRO A 473 -16.00 -2.42 -2.85
N LEU A 474 -14.83 -2.44 -2.20
CA LEU A 474 -13.97 -1.25 -2.09
C LEU A 474 -13.41 -0.80 -3.45
N LEU A 475 -13.04 -1.77 -4.30
CA LEU A 475 -12.56 -1.50 -5.65
C LEU A 475 -13.68 -0.93 -6.52
N LEU A 476 -14.88 -1.51 -6.45
CA LEU A 476 -16.06 -1.00 -7.14
C LEU A 476 -16.38 0.43 -6.69
N LEU A 477 -16.47 0.69 -5.38
CA LEU A 477 -16.73 2.02 -4.83
C LEU A 477 -15.68 3.05 -5.30
N THR A 478 -14.39 2.70 -5.25
CA THR A 478 -13.30 3.60 -5.66
C THR A 478 -13.33 3.87 -7.17
N SER A 479 -13.64 2.86 -7.99
CA SER A 479 -13.69 3.03 -9.44
C SER A 479 -14.93 3.81 -9.89
N LEU A 480 -16.09 3.53 -9.31
CA LEU A 480 -17.33 4.29 -9.55
C LEU A 480 -17.19 5.76 -9.12
N GLY A 481 -16.44 6.02 -8.04
CA GLY A 481 -16.05 7.37 -7.63
C GLY A 481 -15.23 8.09 -8.68
N LYS A 482 -14.15 7.47 -9.17
CA LYS A 482 -13.28 8.06 -10.21
C LYS A 482 -14.01 8.40 -11.50
N ASN A 483 -15.04 7.62 -11.86
CA ASN A 483 -15.82 7.81 -13.06
C ASN A 483 -17.02 8.77 -12.86
N GLY A 484 -17.14 9.41 -11.70
CA GLY A 484 -18.26 10.32 -11.39
C GLY A 484 -19.63 9.64 -11.31
N THR A 485 -19.69 8.30 -11.32
CA THR A 485 -20.95 7.55 -11.34
C THR A 485 -21.70 7.58 -10.00
N LEU A 486 -21.00 7.94 -8.92
CA LEU A 486 -21.59 8.11 -7.58
C LEU A 486 -22.10 9.54 -7.32
N VAL A 487 -21.97 10.46 -8.29
CA VAL A 487 -22.49 11.84 -8.17
C VAL A 487 -23.99 11.90 -7.83
N PRO A 488 -24.87 11.00 -8.33
CA PRO A 488 -26.27 10.95 -7.91
C PRO A 488 -26.50 10.64 -6.43
N LEU A 489 -25.48 10.15 -5.70
CA LEU A 489 -25.55 9.88 -4.26
C LEU A 489 -25.11 11.09 -3.41
N ILE A 490 -24.81 12.24 -4.04
CA ILE A 490 -24.52 13.50 -3.34
C ILE A 490 -25.86 14.20 -3.08
N THR A 491 -26.45 14.00 -1.90
CA THR A 491 -27.77 14.56 -1.55
C THR A 491 -27.75 15.50 -0.34
N ARG A 492 -26.62 15.62 0.37
CA ARG A 492 -26.47 16.58 1.47
C ARG A 492 -25.85 17.89 0.95
N ASP A 493 -26.36 19.02 1.42
CA ASP A 493 -25.81 20.34 1.06
C ASP A 493 -24.33 20.45 1.50
N GLY A 494 -23.44 20.68 0.53
CA GLY A 494 -21.99 20.79 0.77
C GLY A 494 -21.22 19.45 0.87
N ASP A 495 -21.83 18.31 0.53
CA ASP A 495 -21.10 17.03 0.43
C ASP A 495 -20.19 17.01 -0.82
N THR A 496 -18.94 16.61 -0.64
CA THR A 496 -18.01 16.36 -1.75
C THR A 496 -17.98 14.86 -2.08
N LEU A 497 -17.63 14.52 -3.31
CA LEU A 497 -17.49 13.12 -3.75
C LEU A 497 -16.51 12.32 -2.87
N ASP A 498 -15.45 12.96 -2.38
CA ASP A 498 -14.49 12.33 -1.47
C ASP A 498 -15.06 12.02 -0.08
N ARG A 499 -15.97 12.85 0.45
CA ARG A 499 -16.68 12.57 1.71
C ARG A 499 -17.68 11.44 1.54
N VAL A 500 -18.37 11.38 0.40
CA VAL A 500 -19.22 10.26 0.01
C VAL A 500 -18.41 8.97 -0.11
N LEU A 501 -17.27 9.00 -0.82
CA LEU A 501 -16.37 7.86 -0.93
C LEU A 501 -15.77 7.44 0.42
N GLY A 502 -15.43 8.41 1.27
CA GLY A 502 -14.91 8.18 2.62
C GLY A 502 -15.92 7.42 3.48
N ARG A 503 -17.17 7.88 3.53
CA ARG A 503 -18.25 7.19 4.25
C ARG A 503 -18.55 5.81 3.68
N GLY A 504 -18.63 5.69 2.35
CA GLY A 504 -18.81 4.41 1.68
C GLY A 504 -17.73 3.40 2.03
N LYS A 505 -16.46 3.83 2.10
CA LYS A 505 -15.35 2.97 2.54
C LYS A 505 -15.53 2.50 3.98
N VAL A 506 -15.90 3.40 4.89
CA VAL A 506 -16.17 3.05 6.29
C VAL A 506 -17.31 2.04 6.41
N TYR A 507 -18.43 2.24 5.71
CA TYR A 507 -19.55 1.27 5.71
C TYR A 507 -19.14 -0.11 5.18
N ILE A 508 -18.40 -0.17 4.08
CA ILE A 508 -17.92 -1.44 3.50
C ILE A 508 -16.96 -2.15 4.47
N LEU A 509 -16.07 -1.41 5.11
CA LEU A 509 -15.11 -1.99 6.06
C LEU A 509 -15.81 -2.47 7.35
N ILE A 510 -16.84 -1.78 7.83
CA ILE A 510 -17.65 -2.25 8.96
C ILE A 510 -18.44 -3.51 8.58
N ASN A 511 -19.00 -3.58 7.37
CA ASN A 511 -19.62 -4.81 6.87
C ASN A 511 -18.60 -5.96 6.82
N ALA A 512 -17.38 -5.69 6.33
CA ALA A 512 -16.30 -6.66 6.31
C ALA A 512 -15.91 -7.14 7.71
N LEU A 513 -15.84 -6.24 8.69
CA LEU A 513 -15.63 -6.55 10.10
C LEU A 513 -16.66 -7.58 10.60
N VAL A 514 -17.96 -7.31 10.40
CA VAL A 514 -19.02 -8.21 10.86
C VAL A 514 -18.96 -9.57 10.14
N CYS A 515 -18.70 -9.57 8.82
CA CYS A 515 -18.54 -10.80 8.05
C CYS A 515 -17.32 -11.61 8.53
N ASN A 516 -16.21 -10.95 8.86
CA ASN A 516 -15.01 -11.60 9.37
C ASN A 516 -15.26 -12.20 10.76
N LEU A 517 -15.90 -11.46 11.67
CA LEU A 517 -16.25 -11.97 13.02
C LEU A 517 -17.21 -13.15 12.98
N ALA A 518 -18.23 -13.08 12.12
CA ALA A 518 -19.21 -14.14 11.97
C ALA A 518 -18.58 -15.44 11.45
N ARG A 519 -17.57 -15.37 10.56
CA ARG A 519 -16.81 -16.56 10.11
C ARG A 519 -16.20 -17.32 11.28
N PHE A 520 -15.56 -16.60 12.19
CA PHE A 520 -14.89 -17.22 13.35
C PHE A 520 -15.89 -17.62 14.45
N THR A 521 -17.05 -16.97 14.52
CA THR A 521 -18.13 -17.39 15.42
C THR A 521 -18.84 -18.64 14.91
N PHE A 522 -18.99 -18.79 13.59
CA PHE A 522 -19.55 -19.99 12.95
C PHE A 522 -18.65 -21.21 13.13
N ASP A 523 -17.33 -21.00 13.19
CA ASP A 523 -16.31 -22.00 13.56
C ASP A 523 -16.57 -22.59 14.97
N LEU A 524 -17.09 -21.77 15.88
CA LEU A 524 -17.38 -22.13 17.27
C LEU A 524 -18.73 -22.84 17.45
N MET A 525 -19.69 -22.62 16.54
CA MET A 525 -21.08 -23.11 16.67
C MET A 525 -21.31 -24.56 16.19
N LYS A 526 -20.27 -25.33 15.84
CA LYS A 526 -20.42 -26.72 15.33
C LYS A 526 -20.99 -27.73 16.34
N SER A 527 -21.22 -27.35 17.60
CA SER A 527 -21.96 -28.15 18.58
C SER A 527 -23.49 -28.01 18.40
N HIS A 528 -24.02 -28.55 17.29
CA HIS A 528 -25.45 -28.83 16.97
C HIS A 528 -26.40 -27.63 16.72
N PRO A 529 -27.36 -27.68 15.74
CA PRO A 529 -28.32 -28.78 15.50
C PRO A 529 -28.61 -29.10 14.01
N LEU A 530 -28.55 -30.39 13.64
CA LEU A 530 -29.27 -31.08 12.54
C LEU A 530 -28.51 -32.38 12.21
N GLN A 531 -28.59 -33.35 13.12
CA GLN A 531 -28.31 -34.75 12.80
C GLN A 531 -29.56 -35.33 12.14
N ILE A 532 -29.54 -35.51 10.82
CA ILE A 532 -30.51 -36.37 10.13
C ILE A 532 -29.81 -37.73 9.94
N PRO A 533 -30.33 -38.83 10.49
CA PRO A 533 -29.68 -40.14 10.37
C PRO A 533 -29.81 -40.67 8.93
N HIS A 534 -28.71 -41.16 8.35
CA HIS A 534 -28.77 -41.97 7.12
C HIS A 534 -28.27 -43.41 7.37
N PRO A 535 -28.84 -44.43 6.69
CA PRO A 535 -28.92 -45.81 7.19
C PRO A 535 -27.75 -46.76 6.85
N TRP A 536 -26.58 -46.26 6.45
CA TRP A 536 -25.54 -47.13 5.88
C TRP A 536 -24.17 -46.88 6.51
N THR A 537 -23.94 -47.51 7.66
CA THR A 537 -22.60 -47.78 8.20
C THR A 537 -22.50 -49.27 8.54
N HIS A 538 -22.21 -50.08 7.53
CA HIS A 538 -21.62 -51.40 7.68
C HIS A 538 -20.32 -51.43 6.86
N SER A 539 -19.32 -52.15 7.41
CA SER A 539 -18.09 -52.66 6.75
C SER A 539 -17.10 -51.63 6.23
N GLU A 540 -15.79 -51.76 6.30
CA GLU A 540 -14.84 -52.79 6.75
C GLU A 540 -13.45 -52.10 6.67
N THR A 541 -12.52 -52.37 7.58
CA THR A 541 -11.08 -52.16 7.28
C THR A 541 -10.30 -53.39 7.73
N PRO A 542 -9.58 -54.07 6.82
CA PRO A 542 -8.60 -55.10 7.16
C PRO A 542 -7.25 -54.47 7.57
N HIS A 543 -6.64 -55.06 8.62
CA HIS A 543 -5.22 -55.30 8.97
C HIS A 543 -4.10 -54.66 8.12
N ALA A 544 -2.86 -54.41 8.57
CA ALA A 544 -2.09 -54.46 9.81
C ALA A 544 -0.64 -54.03 9.43
N SER A 545 0.17 -53.59 10.41
CA SER A 545 1.62 -53.88 10.56
C SER A 545 2.37 -52.76 11.30
N LEU A 546 2.43 -52.86 12.64
CA LEU A 546 3.56 -52.33 13.43
C LEU A 546 3.63 -52.95 14.84
N ALA A 547 3.19 -54.21 14.98
CA ALA A 547 3.13 -54.89 16.28
C ALA A 547 3.82 -56.28 16.32
N ASP A 548 4.51 -56.69 15.25
CA ASP A 548 5.02 -58.06 15.10
C ASP A 548 6.55 -58.23 15.22
N GLU A 549 7.30 -57.26 15.77
CA GLU A 549 8.78 -57.42 15.87
C GLU A 549 9.38 -57.41 17.28
N ILE A 550 8.58 -57.55 18.34
CA ILE A 550 9.13 -57.83 19.69
C ILE A 550 8.28 -58.91 20.36
N LYS A 551 8.40 -60.16 19.88
CA LYS A 551 7.74 -61.31 20.51
C LYS A 551 8.45 -62.66 20.37
N ASP A 552 9.78 -62.68 20.38
CA ASP A 552 10.56 -63.92 20.53
C ASP A 552 11.43 -63.90 21.80
N ALA A 553 10.81 -64.19 22.94
CA ALA A 553 11.42 -64.86 24.10
C ALA A 553 10.31 -65.27 25.11
N MET A 554 9.96 -66.56 25.08
CA MET A 554 9.10 -67.33 25.98
C MET A 554 9.51 -67.28 27.49
N PRO A 555 8.78 -67.91 28.44
CA PRO A 555 7.32 -67.97 28.61
C PRO A 555 6.84 -67.83 30.10
N SER A 556 5.54 -67.53 30.24
CA SER A 556 4.57 -68.00 31.26
C SER A 556 4.95 -68.18 32.74
N GLN A 557 4.23 -67.47 33.64
CA GLN A 557 3.55 -68.09 34.81
C GLN A 557 2.55 -67.15 35.53
N SER A 558 1.33 -67.67 35.71
CA SER A 558 0.40 -67.58 36.85
C SER A 558 -0.08 -66.24 37.49
N ALA A 559 -1.42 -66.09 37.46
CA ALA A 559 -2.33 -65.92 38.61
C ALA A 559 -2.59 -64.54 39.29
N GLN A 560 -3.83 -64.08 39.08
CA GLN A 560 -4.84 -63.52 40.02
C GLN A 560 -4.64 -62.16 40.77
N PRO A 561 -5.76 -61.46 41.10
CA PRO A 561 -5.78 -60.03 41.44
C PRO A 561 -5.97 -59.77 42.95
N ALA A 562 -5.40 -58.68 43.49
CA ALA A 562 -5.77 -58.18 44.83
C ALA A 562 -5.49 -56.67 45.05
N GLN A 563 -6.59 -55.96 45.28
CA GLN A 563 -6.89 -54.96 46.32
C GLN A 563 -5.95 -53.79 46.68
N VAL A 564 -6.64 -52.64 46.76
CA VAL A 564 -6.33 -51.34 47.34
C VAL A 564 -6.02 -51.42 48.84
N VAL A 565 -4.91 -50.81 49.29
CA VAL A 565 -4.73 -50.36 50.68
C VAL A 565 -3.98 -49.03 50.69
N THR A 566 -4.65 -48.00 51.22
CA THR A 566 -4.12 -46.68 51.59
C THR A 566 -3.48 -46.76 52.98
N THR A 567 -2.27 -46.21 53.15
CA THR A 567 -1.68 -45.98 54.48
C THR A 567 -1.25 -44.52 54.64
N SER A 568 -1.84 -43.89 55.65
CA SER A 568 -1.58 -42.55 56.20
C SER A 568 -0.32 -42.52 57.07
N TYR A 569 0.42 -41.40 57.05
CA TYR A 569 1.49 -41.07 58.02
C TYR A 569 1.03 -39.95 58.98
N PRO A 570 1.54 -39.90 60.22
CA PRO A 570 1.03 -39.03 61.28
C PRO A 570 1.65 -37.62 61.30
N ASP A 571 0.84 -36.67 61.79
CA ASP A 571 1.11 -35.24 61.92
C ASP A 571 2.18 -34.89 62.97
N VAL A 572 3.03 -33.89 62.64
CA VAL A 572 3.95 -33.22 63.58
C VAL A 572 3.64 -31.72 63.56
N GLU A 573 3.35 -31.15 64.72
CA GLU A 573 3.10 -29.71 64.90
C GLU A 573 4.39 -28.85 64.81
N PRO A 574 4.30 -27.57 64.39
CA PRO A 574 5.46 -26.78 63.96
C PRO A 574 6.02 -25.82 65.03
N TYR A 575 7.34 -25.64 65.07
CA TYR A 575 8.03 -24.53 65.75
C TYR A 575 7.95 -23.23 64.93
N PRO A 576 7.91 -22.03 65.57
CA PRO A 576 7.78 -20.76 64.85
C PRO A 576 9.15 -20.26 64.37
N SER A 577 9.37 -20.25 63.04
CA SER A 577 10.49 -19.57 62.40
C SER A 577 10.00 -18.47 61.45
N GLU A 578 10.69 -17.33 61.47
CA GLU A 578 10.42 -16.11 60.69
C GLU A 578 10.45 -16.27 59.15
N GLU A 579 10.69 -17.48 58.63
CA GLU A 579 10.68 -17.78 57.19
C GLU A 579 9.27 -17.78 56.54
N THR A 580 8.21 -17.74 57.35
CA THR A 580 6.82 -17.89 56.90
C THR A 580 6.21 -16.65 56.22
N ALA A 581 6.79 -15.45 56.38
CA ALA A 581 6.29 -14.24 55.70
C ALA A 581 6.75 -14.17 54.23
N LEU A 582 8.01 -14.53 53.96
CA LEU A 582 8.60 -14.47 52.62
C LEU A 582 8.08 -15.62 51.72
N LEU A 583 7.79 -16.78 52.33
CA LEU A 583 7.18 -17.91 51.64
C LEU A 583 5.69 -17.68 51.34
N ARG A 584 4.92 -16.99 52.20
CA ARG A 584 3.52 -16.60 51.91
C ARG A 584 3.42 -15.62 50.74
N ALA A 585 4.33 -14.63 50.67
CA ALA A 585 4.40 -13.70 49.55
C ALA A 585 4.70 -14.42 48.22
N LYS A 586 5.59 -15.42 48.22
CA LYS A 586 5.84 -16.29 47.05
C LYS A 586 4.63 -17.16 46.70
N HIS A 587 3.87 -17.66 47.68
CA HIS A 587 2.76 -18.58 47.46
C HIS A 587 1.45 -17.90 47.02
N GLU A 588 1.27 -16.60 47.28
CA GLU A 588 0.18 -15.78 46.71
C GLU A 588 0.46 -15.38 45.27
N VAL A 589 1.70 -14.99 44.95
CA VAL A 589 2.15 -14.73 43.57
C VAL A 589 2.03 -16.00 42.71
N TRP A 590 2.37 -17.16 43.28
CA TRP A 590 2.27 -18.45 42.58
C TRP A 590 0.82 -18.97 42.43
N ARG A 591 -0.08 -18.63 43.37
CA ARG A 591 -1.54 -18.87 43.21
C ARG A 591 -2.17 -17.97 42.16
N GLY A 592 -1.76 -16.71 42.07
CA GLY A 592 -2.11 -15.82 40.97
C GLY A 592 -1.66 -16.38 39.62
N TRP A 593 -0.46 -16.94 39.56
CA TRP A 593 0.07 -17.61 38.36
C TRP A 593 -0.69 -18.90 38.02
N ARG A 594 -1.08 -19.70 39.00
CA ARG A 594 -1.94 -20.90 38.79
C ARG A 594 -3.36 -20.53 38.39
N PHE A 595 -3.95 -19.47 38.95
CA PHE A 595 -5.25 -18.97 38.53
C PHE A 595 -5.18 -18.42 37.10
N LEU A 596 -4.12 -17.69 36.75
CA LEU A 596 -3.85 -17.27 35.37
C LEU A 596 -3.65 -18.48 34.44
N GLN A 597 -3.00 -19.55 34.91
CA GLN A 597 -2.83 -20.78 34.13
C GLN A 597 -4.12 -21.61 34.00
N ILE A 598 -4.99 -21.60 35.00
CA ILE A 598 -6.31 -22.24 34.97
C ILE A 598 -7.24 -21.44 34.04
N VAL A 599 -7.24 -20.11 34.12
CA VAL A 599 -7.95 -19.24 33.16
C VAL A 599 -7.38 -19.43 31.76
N ARG A 600 -6.05 -19.50 31.60
CA ARG A 600 -5.39 -19.81 30.32
C ARG A 600 -5.75 -21.20 29.80
N GLN A 601 -5.86 -22.23 30.63
CA GLN A 601 -6.27 -23.58 30.19
C GLN A 601 -7.78 -23.65 29.88
N SER A 602 -8.63 -22.91 30.60
CA SER A 602 -10.07 -22.81 30.31
C SER A 602 -10.39 -21.94 29.08
N THR A 603 -9.54 -20.97 28.72
CA THR A 603 -9.72 -20.08 27.56
C THR A 603 -8.92 -20.51 26.32
N ALA A 604 -7.80 -21.22 26.48
CA ALA A 604 -6.96 -21.66 25.35
C ALA A 604 -7.65 -22.70 24.44
N GLY A 605 -8.61 -23.47 24.96
CA GLY A 605 -9.41 -24.39 24.15
C GLY A 605 -10.39 -23.70 23.19
N PHE A 606 -10.57 -22.37 23.31
CA PHE A 606 -11.61 -21.60 22.62
C PHE A 606 -11.09 -20.55 21.62
N LEU A 607 -9.79 -20.22 21.59
CA LEU A 607 -9.26 -19.12 20.78
C LEU A 607 -8.24 -19.58 19.71
N ASN A 608 -8.68 -19.64 18.45
CA ASN A 608 -7.81 -19.78 17.27
C ASN A 608 -7.02 -18.47 17.02
N PRO A 609 -5.74 -18.47 16.58
CA PRO A 609 -4.97 -17.25 16.29
C PRO A 609 -5.71 -16.10 15.58
N PRO A 610 -6.54 -16.32 14.54
CA PRO A 610 -7.34 -15.25 13.93
C PRO A 610 -8.35 -14.61 14.89
N MET A 611 -8.97 -15.39 15.78
CA MET A 611 -9.85 -14.87 16.82
C MET A 611 -9.09 -14.00 17.82
N ILE A 612 -7.86 -14.40 18.18
CA ILE A 612 -7.00 -13.59 19.04
C ILE A 612 -6.72 -12.24 18.38
N GLY A 613 -6.38 -12.25 17.08
CA GLY A 613 -6.19 -11.02 16.30
C GLY A 613 -7.41 -10.13 16.28
N GLY A 614 -8.60 -10.70 15.98
CA GLY A 614 -9.86 -9.95 15.93
C GLY A 614 -10.33 -9.42 17.29
N ILE A 615 -10.25 -10.22 18.36
CA ILE A 615 -10.60 -9.80 19.72
C ILE A 615 -9.63 -8.72 20.20
N ALA A 616 -8.32 -8.89 19.97
CA ALA A 616 -7.33 -7.88 20.30
C ALA A 616 -7.62 -6.56 19.56
N ALA A 617 -8.02 -6.63 18.28
CA ALA A 617 -8.40 -5.46 17.49
C ALA A 617 -9.57 -4.69 18.11
N ILE A 618 -10.64 -5.40 18.50
CA ILE A 618 -11.82 -4.79 19.13
C ILE A 618 -11.46 -4.20 20.49
N VAL A 619 -10.74 -4.96 21.33
CA VAL A 619 -10.38 -4.49 22.68
C VAL A 619 -9.49 -3.26 22.60
N VAL A 620 -8.45 -3.28 21.75
CA VAL A 620 -7.56 -2.13 21.56
C VAL A 620 -8.31 -0.95 20.94
N GLY A 621 -9.18 -1.20 19.95
CA GLY A 621 -9.89 -0.13 19.26
C GLY A 621 -10.98 0.54 20.10
N VAL A 622 -11.67 -0.20 20.96
CA VAL A 622 -12.77 0.32 21.80
C VAL A 622 -12.23 1.12 22.99
N VAL A 623 -11.04 0.76 23.48
CA VAL A 623 -10.40 1.43 24.62
C VAL A 623 -9.72 2.72 24.14
N PRO A 624 -10.20 3.92 24.55
CA PRO A 624 -9.77 5.19 23.93
C PRO A 624 -8.28 5.47 24.02
N PHE A 625 -7.63 5.15 25.15
CA PHE A 625 -6.20 5.39 25.30
C PHE A 625 -5.37 4.46 24.41
N LEU A 626 -5.76 3.19 24.27
CA LEU A 626 -5.09 2.23 23.39
C LEU A 626 -5.30 2.58 21.93
N HIS A 627 -6.51 2.96 21.55
CA HIS A 627 -6.84 3.41 20.20
C HIS A 627 -6.00 4.63 19.81
N SER A 628 -5.90 5.64 20.68
CA SER A 628 -5.08 6.83 20.42
C SER A 628 -3.59 6.55 20.30
N TRP A 629 -3.07 5.56 21.03
CA TRP A 629 -1.65 5.22 20.99
C TRP A 629 -1.25 4.38 19.79
N LEU A 630 -2.20 3.69 19.15
CA LEU A 630 -1.95 2.71 18.09
C LEU A 630 -2.54 3.09 16.73
N PHE A 631 -3.67 3.80 16.68
CA PHE A 631 -4.45 4.03 15.45
C PHE A 631 -4.67 5.50 15.08
N ASP A 632 -4.47 6.46 15.99
CA ASP A 632 -4.57 7.89 15.66
C ASP A 632 -3.42 8.37 14.75
N GLN A 633 -3.62 9.49 14.05
CA GLN A 633 -2.67 9.99 13.05
C GLN A 633 -1.28 10.32 13.61
N ASP A 634 -1.16 10.59 14.91
CA ASP A 634 0.08 10.85 15.65
C ASP A 634 0.37 9.77 16.72
N ALA A 635 -0.15 8.56 16.53
CA ALA A 635 0.02 7.43 17.44
C ALA A 635 1.50 7.11 17.73
N VAL A 636 1.86 7.08 19.02
CA VAL A 636 3.22 6.76 19.52
C VAL A 636 3.69 5.38 19.05
N LEU A 637 2.78 4.42 18.93
CA LEU A 637 3.04 3.05 18.48
C LEU A 637 2.66 2.83 17.01
N SER A 638 2.55 3.88 16.20
CA SER A 638 2.29 3.76 14.76
C SER A 638 3.25 2.79 14.02
N PRO A 639 4.56 2.66 14.35
CA PRO A 639 5.42 1.67 13.70
C PRO A 639 5.00 0.21 13.99
N PHE A 640 4.44 -0.06 15.17
CA PHE A 640 3.95 -1.38 15.54
C PHE A 640 2.69 -1.73 14.72
N THR A 641 1.73 -0.82 14.67
CA THR A 641 0.52 -0.99 13.87
C THR A 641 0.85 -1.10 12.37
N GLN A 642 1.77 -0.27 11.86
CA GLN A 642 2.20 -0.34 10.47
C GLN A 642 2.89 -1.67 10.14
N SER A 643 3.67 -2.22 11.06
CA SER A 643 4.29 -3.54 10.86
C SER A 643 3.24 -4.66 10.81
N ILE A 644 2.22 -4.60 11.66
CA ILE A 644 1.08 -5.52 11.63
C ILE A 644 0.30 -5.38 10.32
N SER A 645 0.05 -4.14 9.86
CA SER A 645 -0.61 -3.88 8.57
C SER A 645 0.19 -4.49 7.41
N ASN A 646 1.50 -4.28 7.36
CA ASN A 646 2.35 -4.82 6.30
C ASN A 646 2.30 -6.36 6.26
N LEU A 647 2.23 -7.03 7.42
CA LEU A 647 2.07 -8.49 7.50
C LEU A 647 0.65 -8.93 7.09
N GLY A 648 -0.37 -8.18 7.48
CA GLY A 648 -1.76 -8.43 7.13
C GLY A 648 -2.02 -8.35 5.62
N ASP A 649 -1.45 -7.33 4.96
CA ASP A 649 -1.62 -7.09 3.52
C ASP A 649 -1.10 -8.25 2.65
N LEU A 650 -0.17 -9.06 3.17
CA LEU A 650 0.34 -10.24 2.48
C LEU A 650 -0.66 -11.40 2.45
N TYR A 651 -1.61 -11.46 3.39
CA TYR A 651 -2.52 -12.59 3.56
C TYR A 651 -3.31 -12.91 2.29
N ALA A 652 -4.06 -11.93 1.77
CA ALA A 652 -4.97 -12.17 0.66
C ALA A 652 -4.22 -12.61 -0.61
N VAL A 653 -3.06 -12.02 -0.88
CA VAL A 653 -2.25 -12.34 -2.08
C VAL A 653 -1.61 -13.73 -1.95
N LEU A 654 -1.01 -14.05 -0.80
CA LEU A 654 -0.38 -15.35 -0.57
C LEU A 654 -1.41 -16.48 -0.51
N GLN A 655 -2.58 -16.25 0.09
CA GLN A 655 -3.64 -17.25 0.12
C GLN A 655 -4.14 -17.60 -1.28
N MET A 656 -4.24 -16.61 -2.17
CA MET A 656 -4.61 -16.84 -3.57
C MET A 656 -3.52 -17.53 -4.37
N PHE A 657 -2.26 -17.19 -4.10
CA PHE A 657 -1.14 -17.89 -4.70
C PHE A 657 -1.12 -19.38 -4.28
N VAL A 658 -1.29 -19.67 -2.99
CA VAL A 658 -1.37 -21.05 -2.46
C VAL A 658 -2.56 -21.80 -3.05
N LEU A 659 -3.74 -21.17 -3.15
CA LEU A 659 -4.92 -21.75 -3.78
C LEU A 659 -4.66 -22.14 -5.25
N GLY A 660 -3.95 -21.30 -5.99
CA GLY A 660 -3.55 -21.58 -7.37
C GLY A 660 -2.59 -22.76 -7.49
N ALA A 661 -1.62 -22.86 -6.58
CA ALA A 661 -0.72 -24.00 -6.50
C ALA A 661 -1.46 -25.31 -6.17
N HIS A 662 -2.40 -25.24 -5.23
CA HIS A 662 -3.23 -26.36 -4.80
C HIS A 662 -4.05 -26.97 -5.95
N LEU A 663 -4.63 -26.13 -6.81
CA LEU A 663 -5.37 -26.56 -8.01
C LEU A 663 -4.52 -27.39 -8.99
N LYS A 664 -3.19 -27.22 -8.98
CA LYS A 664 -2.28 -28.05 -9.77
C LYS A 664 -1.93 -29.34 -9.06
N SER A 665 -1.80 -29.30 -7.73
CA SER A 665 -1.21 -30.37 -6.94
C SER A 665 -2.13 -31.57 -6.79
N LYS A 666 -3.44 -31.33 -6.63
CA LYS A 666 -4.44 -32.37 -6.40
C LYS A 666 -5.30 -32.59 -7.64
N LYS A 667 -5.44 -33.84 -8.08
CA LYS A 667 -6.35 -34.22 -9.19
C LYS A 667 -7.75 -34.47 -8.62
N GLY A 668 -8.45 -33.41 -8.24
CA GLY A 668 -9.84 -33.54 -7.78
C GLY A 668 -10.84 -33.70 -8.94
N SER A 669 -11.92 -34.41 -8.65
CA SER A 669 -13.13 -34.53 -9.47
C SER A 669 -13.72 -33.14 -9.78
N ARG A 670 -14.31 -32.96 -10.97
CA ARG A 670 -14.97 -31.69 -11.36
C ARG A 670 -16.04 -31.33 -10.32
N PRO A 671 -16.21 -30.02 -10.00
CA PRO A 671 -17.18 -29.66 -8.98
C PRO A 671 -18.58 -29.99 -9.51
N PRO A 672 -19.48 -30.50 -8.65
CA PRO A 672 -20.83 -30.85 -9.08
C PRO A 672 -21.54 -29.60 -9.62
N VAL A 673 -22.04 -29.69 -10.85
CA VAL A 673 -22.57 -28.55 -11.62
C VAL A 673 -23.79 -27.92 -10.93
N LEU A 674 -24.63 -28.74 -10.29
CA LEU A 674 -25.85 -28.26 -9.64
C LEU A 674 -25.56 -27.37 -8.40
N PRO A 675 -24.73 -27.79 -7.43
CA PRO A 675 -24.16 -26.94 -6.37
C PRO A 675 -23.56 -25.63 -6.87
N LEU A 676 -22.79 -25.71 -7.94
CA LEU A 676 -22.11 -24.58 -8.54
C LEU A 676 -23.12 -23.56 -9.08
N ILE A 677 -24.10 -24.02 -9.89
CA ILE A 677 -25.20 -23.18 -10.40
C ILE A 677 -26.00 -22.56 -9.25
N TYR A 678 -26.28 -23.33 -8.19
CA TYR A 678 -27.05 -22.87 -7.05
C TYR A 678 -26.36 -21.71 -6.31
N VAL A 679 -25.07 -21.86 -5.99
CA VAL A 679 -24.26 -20.79 -5.40
C VAL A 679 -24.23 -19.57 -6.32
N PHE A 680 -24.09 -19.76 -7.63
CA PHE A 680 -24.04 -18.66 -8.59
C PHE A 680 -25.33 -17.89 -8.72
N VAL A 681 -26.45 -18.58 -8.94
CA VAL A 681 -27.77 -17.96 -9.04
C VAL A 681 -28.08 -17.21 -7.75
N TYR A 682 -27.75 -17.79 -6.60
CA TYR A 682 -27.91 -17.11 -5.33
C TYR A 682 -27.07 -15.81 -5.25
N ARG A 683 -25.77 -15.89 -5.55
CA ARG A 683 -24.82 -14.78 -5.37
C ARG A 683 -24.97 -13.63 -6.36
N PHE A 684 -25.25 -13.94 -7.63
CA PHE A 684 -25.24 -12.96 -8.72
C PHE A 684 -26.63 -12.59 -9.23
N ALA A 685 -27.70 -13.27 -8.79
CA ALA A 685 -29.07 -12.93 -9.16
C ALA A 685 -29.98 -12.73 -7.95
N ILE A 686 -30.17 -13.75 -7.09
CA ILE A 686 -31.13 -13.68 -5.98
C ILE A 686 -30.70 -12.65 -4.94
N MET A 687 -29.46 -12.69 -4.47
CA MET A 687 -28.98 -11.81 -3.40
C MET A 687 -28.97 -10.33 -3.81
N PRO A 688 -28.54 -9.94 -5.03
CA PRO A 688 -28.73 -8.59 -5.55
C PRO A 688 -30.18 -8.12 -5.55
N LEU A 689 -31.12 -8.98 -5.96
CA LEU A 689 -32.55 -8.66 -5.97
C LEU A 689 -33.09 -8.48 -4.55
N VAL A 690 -32.75 -9.40 -3.64
CA VAL A 690 -33.17 -9.35 -2.24
C VAL A 690 -32.61 -8.11 -1.54
N SER A 691 -31.31 -7.87 -1.63
CA SER A 691 -30.65 -6.71 -0.99
C SER A 691 -31.21 -5.39 -1.50
N THR A 692 -31.34 -5.21 -2.82
CA THR A 692 -31.91 -3.99 -3.41
C THR A 692 -33.38 -3.80 -3.04
N SER A 693 -34.16 -4.88 -2.98
CA SER A 693 -35.58 -4.83 -2.55
C SER A 693 -35.72 -4.47 -1.08
N VAL A 694 -34.83 -4.95 -0.21
CA VAL A 694 -34.80 -4.59 1.21
C VAL A 694 -34.49 -3.11 1.38
N VAL A 695 -33.49 -2.57 0.67
CA VAL A 695 -33.16 -1.14 0.69
C VAL A 695 -34.37 -0.30 0.26
N PHE A 696 -35.01 -0.68 -0.85
CA PHE A 696 -36.23 -0.01 -1.33
C PHE A 696 -37.38 -0.06 -0.32
N GLY A 697 -37.66 -1.23 0.26
CA GLY A 697 -38.74 -1.42 1.22
C GLY A 697 -38.53 -0.66 2.53
N VAL A 698 -37.29 -0.69 3.07
CA VAL A 698 -36.93 0.06 4.28
C VAL A 698 -37.11 1.57 4.05
N ARG A 699 -36.71 2.08 2.89
CA ARG A 699 -36.89 3.51 2.57
C ARG A 699 -38.33 3.92 2.38
N LYS A 700 -39.13 3.10 1.70
CA LYS A 700 -40.56 3.36 1.52
C LYS A 700 -41.35 3.29 2.84
N GLY A 701 -40.94 2.40 3.75
CA GLY A 701 -41.64 2.18 5.03
C GLY A 701 -41.23 3.13 6.15
N PHE A 702 -39.93 3.40 6.31
CA PHE A 702 -39.38 4.17 7.44
C PHE A 702 -38.89 5.58 7.07
N GLY A 703 -38.86 5.93 5.78
CA GLY A 703 -38.50 7.26 5.30
C GLY A 703 -37.12 7.74 5.78
N SER A 704 -37.08 8.97 6.29
CA SER A 704 -35.86 9.62 6.81
C SER A 704 -35.53 9.31 8.27
N SER A 705 -36.34 8.51 8.98
CA SER A 705 -36.23 8.34 10.44
C SER A 705 -35.07 7.43 10.91
N ILE A 706 -34.48 6.61 10.04
CA ILE A 706 -33.48 5.59 10.44
C ILE A 706 -32.03 6.06 10.24
N LEU A 707 -31.69 6.66 9.09
CA LEU A 707 -30.43 7.41 8.83
C LEU A 707 -30.55 8.08 7.45
N ASN A 708 -30.23 9.35 7.31
CA ASN A 708 -30.36 10.06 6.02
C ASN A 708 -29.05 10.04 5.23
N ASP A 709 -28.66 8.87 4.70
CA ASP A 709 -27.43 8.71 3.92
C ASP A 709 -27.63 7.79 2.69
N PRO A 710 -27.64 8.32 1.45
CA PRO A 710 -27.80 7.50 0.23
C PRO A 710 -26.60 6.57 -0.03
N VAL A 711 -25.42 6.90 0.53
CA VAL A 711 -24.22 6.08 0.38
C VAL A 711 -24.34 4.80 1.20
N LEU A 712 -25.01 4.87 2.36
CA LEU A 712 -25.33 3.71 3.18
C LEU A 712 -26.27 2.77 2.43
N ASP A 713 -27.32 3.31 1.81
CA ASP A 713 -28.28 2.53 1.02
C ASP A 713 -27.63 1.82 -0.17
N PHE A 714 -26.79 2.55 -0.90
CA PHE A 714 -26.00 1.97 -1.98
C PHE A 714 -25.07 0.86 -1.46
N THR A 715 -24.40 1.12 -0.33
CA THR A 715 -23.49 0.13 0.29
C THR A 715 -24.24 -1.12 0.73
N MET A 716 -25.42 -1.00 1.34
CA MET A 716 -26.25 -2.15 1.73
C MET A 716 -26.70 -2.96 0.51
N ALA A 717 -27.03 -2.32 -0.61
CA ALA A 717 -27.43 -3.01 -1.84
C ALA A 717 -26.29 -3.83 -2.47
N ILE A 718 -25.03 -3.38 -2.36
CA ILE A 718 -23.88 -4.09 -2.96
C ILE A 718 -23.14 -4.99 -1.97
N ALA A 719 -23.28 -4.76 -0.65
CA ALA A 719 -22.54 -5.45 0.40
C ALA A 719 -22.63 -6.99 0.36
N PRO A 720 -23.77 -7.63 0.04
CA PRO A 720 -23.87 -9.09 -0.01
C PRO A 720 -23.63 -9.68 -1.41
N VAL A 721 -23.32 -8.85 -2.41
CA VAL A 721 -23.15 -9.24 -3.81
C VAL A 721 -21.70 -9.66 -4.09
N GLY A 722 -21.53 -10.63 -4.99
CA GLY A 722 -20.23 -11.03 -5.52
C GLY A 722 -19.81 -12.45 -5.15
N PRO A 723 -18.55 -12.83 -5.43
CA PRO A 723 -18.08 -14.19 -5.22
C PRO A 723 -17.97 -14.54 -3.73
N PRO A 724 -17.92 -15.85 -3.40
CA PRO A 724 -17.61 -16.33 -2.05
C PRO A 724 -16.25 -15.82 -1.54
N ALA A 725 -16.08 -15.79 -0.23
CA ALA A 725 -14.86 -15.28 0.40
C ALA A 725 -13.64 -16.19 0.13
N LEU A 726 -12.49 -15.58 -0.16
CA LEU A 726 -11.21 -16.27 -0.38
C LEU A 726 -10.69 -16.96 0.87
N THR A 727 -11.03 -16.42 2.03
CA THR A 727 -10.70 -16.98 3.35
C THR A 727 -11.29 -18.37 3.54
N LEU A 728 -12.35 -18.75 2.81
CA LEU A 728 -12.91 -20.10 2.85
C LEU A 728 -11.93 -21.15 2.33
N ALA A 729 -11.13 -20.82 1.32
CA ALA A 729 -10.08 -21.70 0.84
C ALA A 729 -9.03 -21.96 1.94
N ALA A 730 -8.73 -20.98 2.80
CA ALA A 730 -7.79 -21.15 3.90
C ALA A 730 -8.31 -22.11 4.98
N VAL A 731 -9.61 -22.05 5.24
CA VAL A 731 -10.30 -22.96 6.18
C VAL A 731 -10.38 -24.38 5.63
N CYS A 732 -10.54 -24.54 4.31
CA CYS A 732 -10.58 -25.85 3.67
C CYS A 732 -9.20 -26.48 3.37
N ILE A 733 -8.12 -25.70 3.20
CA ILE A 733 -6.79 -26.18 2.75
C ILE A 733 -5.82 -26.38 3.94
N SER A 734 -6.31 -26.36 5.18
CA SER A 734 -5.44 -26.62 6.34
C SER A 734 -5.07 -28.12 6.40
N PRO A 735 -3.77 -28.46 6.58
CA PRO A 735 -3.28 -29.83 6.44
C PRO A 735 -3.84 -30.80 7.50
N PRO A 736 -4.06 -32.09 7.17
CA PRO A 736 -4.55 -33.11 8.11
C PRO A 736 -3.56 -33.46 9.22
N ASP A 737 -2.26 -33.22 9.02
CA ASP A 737 -1.20 -33.48 10.01
C ASP A 737 -1.09 -32.37 11.07
N LEU A 738 -2.11 -31.53 11.22
CA LEU A 738 -2.23 -30.60 12.33
C LEU A 738 -2.65 -31.37 13.61
N ASP A 739 -1.83 -32.34 14.01
CA ASP A 739 -2.00 -33.11 15.24
C ASP A 739 -1.61 -32.20 16.44
N ILE A 740 -2.51 -31.28 16.79
CA ILE A 740 -2.47 -30.50 18.03
C ILE A 740 -2.89 -31.44 19.18
N ARG A 741 -2.17 -32.55 19.37
CA ARG A 741 -2.43 -33.50 20.47
C ARG A 741 -1.78 -33.09 21.79
N LEU A 742 -1.03 -32.00 21.82
CA LEU A 742 -0.32 -31.58 23.04
C LEU A 742 -0.93 -30.39 23.78
N ILE A 743 -1.88 -29.67 23.20
CA ILE A 743 -2.61 -28.62 23.93
C ILE A 743 -4.07 -28.62 23.48
N THR A 744 -4.93 -29.17 24.36
CA THR A 744 -6.40 -29.03 24.44
C THR A 744 -7.24 -29.61 23.28
N HIS A 745 -8.04 -30.64 23.59
CA HIS A 745 -9.28 -30.96 22.86
C HIS A 745 -10.09 -29.66 22.64
N PRO A 746 -10.54 -29.31 21.42
CA PRO A 746 -11.76 -29.88 20.82
C PRO A 746 -11.78 -29.95 19.28
N LYS A 747 -12.84 -30.54 18.72
CA LYS A 747 -13.19 -30.54 17.28
C LYS A 747 -13.43 -29.11 16.78
N ILE A 748 -12.41 -28.50 16.19
CA ILE A 748 -12.49 -27.24 15.44
C ILE A 748 -13.33 -27.51 14.17
N VAL A 749 -13.93 -26.50 13.53
CA VAL A 749 -14.59 -26.66 12.22
C VAL A 749 -13.54 -27.02 11.18
N GLU A 750 -13.20 -28.28 11.20
CA GLU A 750 -12.50 -28.96 10.17
C GLU A 750 -13.53 -29.32 9.10
N MET A 751 -13.31 -28.81 7.91
CA MET A 751 -13.48 -29.64 6.72
C MET A 751 -12.25 -30.56 6.53
N SER A 752 -11.44 -30.81 7.56
CA SER A 752 -10.31 -31.78 7.49
C SER A 752 -10.80 -33.21 7.24
N ASP A 753 -12.02 -33.55 7.66
CA ASP A 753 -12.67 -34.82 7.32
C ASP A 753 -13.30 -34.79 5.91
N SER A 754 -13.16 -33.68 5.17
CA SER A 754 -13.66 -33.60 3.81
C SER A 754 -12.70 -34.29 2.87
N SER A 755 -13.23 -35.16 1.99
CA SER A 755 -12.44 -35.84 0.98
C SER A 755 -11.62 -34.83 0.19
N GLU A 756 -10.44 -35.23 -0.29
CA GLU A 756 -9.57 -34.42 -1.16
C GLU A 756 -10.32 -33.81 -2.37
N GLU A 757 -11.39 -34.49 -2.79
CA GLU A 757 -12.33 -34.04 -3.81
C GLU A 757 -13.16 -32.81 -3.38
N THR A 758 -13.56 -32.72 -2.12
CA THR A 758 -14.34 -31.62 -1.56
C THR A 758 -13.52 -30.34 -1.48
N GLU A 759 -12.29 -30.41 -0.98
CA GLU A 759 -11.36 -29.26 -0.95
C GLU A 759 -11.13 -28.71 -2.36
N THR A 760 -10.90 -29.61 -3.32
CA THR A 760 -10.70 -29.25 -4.72
C THR A 760 -11.97 -28.64 -5.34
N ALA A 761 -13.16 -29.17 -5.01
CA ALA A 761 -14.43 -28.65 -5.49
C ALA A 761 -14.72 -27.24 -4.94
N VAL A 762 -14.40 -26.97 -3.67
CA VAL A 762 -14.52 -25.63 -3.06
C VAL A 762 -13.53 -24.66 -3.71
N ALA A 763 -12.27 -25.06 -3.87
CA ALA A 763 -11.24 -24.25 -4.54
C ALA A 763 -11.64 -23.87 -5.97
N GLN A 764 -12.11 -24.84 -6.76
CA GLN A 764 -12.61 -24.61 -8.12
C GLN A 764 -13.86 -23.72 -8.13
N THR A 765 -14.78 -23.93 -7.18
CA THR A 765 -15.98 -23.08 -7.04
C THR A 765 -15.60 -21.63 -6.79
N ILE A 766 -14.64 -21.37 -5.90
CA ILE A 766 -14.13 -20.02 -5.64
C ILE A 766 -13.54 -19.45 -6.94
N VAL A 767 -12.61 -20.14 -7.60
CA VAL A 767 -11.99 -19.63 -8.84
C VAL A 767 -13.00 -19.34 -9.94
N ILE A 768 -13.97 -20.22 -10.18
CA ILE A 768 -15.02 -20.01 -11.18
C ILE A 768 -15.90 -18.81 -10.78
N SER A 769 -16.17 -18.62 -9.49
CA SER A 769 -16.89 -17.43 -8.99
C SER A 769 -16.17 -16.12 -9.31
N TYR A 770 -14.85 -16.10 -9.23
CA TYR A 770 -14.06 -14.90 -9.57
C TYR A 770 -13.99 -14.66 -11.09
N LEU A 771 -14.00 -15.70 -11.92
CA LEU A 771 -14.14 -15.56 -13.38
C LEU A 771 -15.47 -14.90 -13.76
N LEU A 772 -16.53 -15.11 -12.98
CA LEU A 772 -17.86 -14.55 -13.17
C LEU A 772 -18.09 -13.22 -12.45
N ALA A 773 -17.09 -12.68 -11.74
CA ALA A 773 -17.17 -11.38 -11.08
C ALA A 773 -17.58 -10.20 -12.00
N PRO A 774 -17.35 -10.19 -13.33
CA PRO A 774 -17.90 -9.18 -14.22
C PRO A 774 -19.44 -9.04 -14.15
N LEU A 775 -20.17 -10.10 -13.79
CA LEU A 775 -21.63 -10.08 -13.67
C LEU A 775 -22.14 -9.18 -12.53
N VAL A 776 -21.26 -8.81 -11.57
CA VAL A 776 -21.61 -7.86 -10.50
C VAL A 776 -21.96 -6.48 -11.05
N SER A 777 -21.52 -6.12 -12.26
CA SER A 777 -21.84 -4.82 -12.85
C SER A 777 -23.33 -4.60 -13.03
N LEU A 778 -24.11 -5.65 -13.34
CA LEU A 778 -25.56 -5.58 -13.46
C LEU A 778 -26.21 -5.24 -12.11
N SER A 779 -25.76 -5.89 -11.04
CA SER A 779 -26.24 -5.66 -9.68
C SER A 779 -25.93 -4.25 -9.18
N VAL A 780 -24.71 -3.78 -9.41
CA VAL A 780 -24.26 -2.42 -9.04
C VAL A 780 -25.06 -1.36 -9.79
N THR A 781 -25.30 -1.59 -11.07
CA THR A 781 -26.08 -0.66 -11.91
C THR A 781 -27.53 -0.59 -11.43
N GLY A 782 -28.16 -1.74 -11.16
CA GLY A 782 -29.51 -1.79 -10.59
C GLY A 782 -29.62 -1.11 -9.23
N ALA A 783 -28.64 -1.31 -8.35
CA ALA A 783 -28.56 -0.64 -7.05
C ALA A 783 -28.49 0.90 -7.21
N LEU A 784 -27.67 1.41 -8.11
CA LEU A 784 -27.57 2.85 -8.38
C LEU A 784 -28.86 3.43 -8.92
N SER A 785 -29.54 2.73 -9.84
CA SER A 785 -30.83 3.18 -10.38
C SER A 785 -31.92 3.26 -9.30
N VAL A 786 -31.97 2.27 -8.39
CA VAL A 786 -32.96 2.25 -7.30
C VAL A 786 -32.66 3.33 -6.26
N VAL A 787 -31.42 3.42 -5.77
CA VAL A 787 -31.05 4.43 -4.76
C VAL A 787 -31.16 5.85 -5.33
N GLY A 788 -30.69 6.07 -6.57
CA GLY A 788 -30.84 7.36 -7.24
C GLY A 788 -32.30 7.74 -7.55
N GLY A 789 -33.23 6.78 -7.54
CA GLY A 789 -34.66 7.05 -7.64
C GLY A 789 -35.34 7.34 -6.30
N LEU A 790 -34.80 6.84 -5.18
CA LEU A 790 -35.35 7.01 -3.82
C LEU A 790 -35.05 8.38 -3.21
N TYR A 791 -34.00 9.06 -3.69
CA TYR A 791 -33.52 10.35 -3.17
C TYR A 791 -33.76 11.53 -4.13
N LYS A 792 -34.63 11.33 -5.13
CA LYS A 792 -35.26 12.41 -5.91
C LYS A 792 -36.60 12.74 -5.27
#